data_AF-A0AAE0ZX90-F1
#
_entry.id   AF-A0AAE0ZX90-F1
#
_cell.length_a   1.000
_cell.length_b   1.000
_cell.length_c   1.000
_cell.angle_alpha   90.00
_cell.angle_beta   90.00
_cell.angle_gamma   90.00
#
_symmetry.space_group_name_H-M   'P 1'
#
loop_
_entity.id
_entity.type
_entity.pdbx_description
1 polymer ?
#
loop_
_entity_poly.entity_id
_entity_poly.type
_entity_poly.pdbx_seq_one_letter_code
_entity_poly.pdbx_strand_id
1 'polypeptide(L)'
;MKTLQCLLLVAIHVAIAQGDEHIQLKYLEREFYSWRKAERGIGDYRQDDRLEQFDLELIDIRTEYAGYLLETLLNISKVNLSEKDQMDYAIMQDMLQAYTNGRNWSRWTYLTPMSWLEGLQRNPDLFVESTNFLNIGDFENYISKLHDFPRLFREYKISFNEAIRLGRASNIRSIDRIPGQIEHILNVSVTQSIYYKPFITYLNDTYLSLPDPEAVIESVQKRGLKAVEIVFEAYKDLKDYLENIYMKNTRPSAGLGTLAGGADFYQECLNWYLSLKMTPGEIHRLGLQEIDKIKDKMYEIIEKQGYHNISIRDYFAELKKREDMFFDTEDDIIAEYENIIHRRIEPHLNKFFRDQPGLPVVVHPMPSDGSRGWYYSGSADGMRPGIFYANTKRRVPKYVMMSLAMHESNPGHHLQMSYSLTSDLSDFRKNSENNEKFRVPFAIPSYTAFVEGWALYAESLGVETGIYEKDYELLGYYESELFRAARLAVDTGLHYFNWTRDQAQEFFIQHTAESKEGIVVEVDRYITWPGQATTYKIGELWIRALRERAEKELGIERRKSWVSHRLSGPCRDRAEKELGELFDVREFHMAVLENGAIPLPILEDQVLKWIKDYRKRKLEEEEMDGECECVMVPRAKPKVRCRRSSPLTLEPNAAHRLQAVYIISGPEAILFCQKLAVTNGNECPASLKPSAFTSKAKCLHLKLDCHSINKEIFWPSEDKKKVKMMSGYTSEDQWIAIQKKTFANWANEQLKIGNRSVDDLAVDFSDGVRLVALVEALQFRKLGKVFQRPTSRIQMLQNVSLALQAVAEDNVRLVNIGNDDIVDANLKLTLGLLWHLILRYQISGARAAPPRKLMLSWFRSMLPDDLDITNLTTSWSDGRALHALLEQCRPGLSPDWRNLQPGDAVSNCQKAMRLAKEKLGIPRVISAEDFASPELDELSAMTYLSYFIKKDSPGYNEMLEWVRKQLKTLKVTNFTTDWNDGQLLCSLVHSYGGGIPGWPLLDKSGNVAACQIGLDSAHALGVQKTISASELADPKVDHLTVMTYVALFKKVTPRLPKAQKCRVETRLEETTVGQEVSDLERGEGRGQGGQGGKKTTLGD
;
A
#
# COMPACT_ATOMS: atom_id res chain seq x y z
N MET A 1 -24.66 24.73 -11.51
CA MET A 1 -23.69 23.63 -11.30
C MET A 1 -23.91 22.90 -9.98
N LYS A 2 -23.94 23.57 -8.81
CA LYS A 2 -24.16 22.93 -7.49
C LYS A 2 -25.44 22.06 -7.40
N THR A 3 -26.55 22.51 -7.99
CA THR A 3 -27.83 21.78 -7.99
C THR A 3 -27.84 20.58 -8.95
N LEU A 4 -27.10 20.66 -10.07
CA LEU A 4 -26.99 19.56 -11.03
C LEU A 4 -26.09 18.45 -10.50
N GLN A 5 -25.08 18.79 -9.70
CA GLN A 5 -24.18 17.84 -9.05
C GLN A 5 -24.88 17.10 -7.91
N CYS A 6 -25.73 17.78 -7.13
CA CYS A 6 -26.59 17.14 -6.13
C CYS A 6 -27.64 16.22 -6.78
N LEU A 7 -28.24 16.62 -7.91
CA LEU A 7 -29.23 15.78 -8.61
C LEU A 7 -28.60 14.56 -9.30
N LEU A 8 -27.37 14.67 -9.81
CA LEU A 8 -26.62 13.52 -10.34
C LEU A 8 -26.20 12.55 -9.22
N LEU A 9 -25.77 13.07 -8.06
CA LEU A 9 -25.44 12.27 -6.88
C LEU A 9 -26.67 11.53 -6.36
N VAL A 10 -27.83 12.19 -6.25
CA VAL A 10 -29.09 11.56 -5.83
C VAL A 10 -29.54 10.49 -6.83
N ALA A 11 -29.39 10.71 -8.14
CA ALA A 11 -29.74 9.72 -9.17
C ALA A 11 -28.82 8.50 -9.16
N ILE A 12 -27.53 8.67 -8.85
CA ILE A 12 -26.58 7.55 -8.67
C ILE A 12 -26.85 6.82 -7.35
N HIS A 13 -27.24 7.54 -6.28
CA HIS A 13 -27.60 6.94 -4.99
C HIS A 13 -28.87 6.08 -5.08
N VAL A 14 -29.87 6.49 -5.86
CA VAL A 14 -31.09 5.67 -6.08
C VAL A 14 -30.79 4.41 -6.89
N ALA A 15 -29.79 4.42 -7.76
CA ALA A 15 -29.37 3.25 -8.53
C ALA A 15 -28.50 2.26 -7.72
N ILE A 16 -27.74 2.75 -6.72
CA ILE A 16 -26.91 1.92 -5.83
C ILE A 16 -27.72 1.34 -4.65
N ALA A 17 -28.82 2.00 -4.25
CA ALA A 17 -29.73 1.54 -3.19
C ALA A 17 -30.42 0.17 -3.46
N GLN A 18 -30.18 -0.46 -4.62
CA GLN A 18 -30.65 -1.81 -4.94
C GLN A 18 -29.51 -2.87 -5.01
N GLY A 19 -28.29 -2.54 -4.60
CA GLY A 19 -27.11 -3.43 -4.63
C GLY A 19 -26.51 -3.80 -3.26
N ASP A 20 -25.67 -4.84 -3.26
CA ASP A 20 -24.91 -5.44 -2.15
C ASP A 20 -24.30 -4.41 -1.16
N GLU A 21 -24.57 -4.57 0.15
CA GLU A 21 -24.09 -3.70 1.23
C GLU A 21 -22.56 -3.53 1.27
N HIS A 22 -21.80 -4.55 0.87
CA HIS A 22 -20.35 -4.47 0.74
C HIS A 22 -19.95 -3.41 -0.29
N ILE A 23 -20.62 -3.40 -1.46
CA ILE A 23 -20.32 -2.45 -2.55
C ILE A 23 -20.65 -1.02 -2.10
N GLN A 24 -21.76 -0.83 -1.37
CA GLN A 24 -22.14 0.47 -0.84
C GLN A 24 -21.09 1.01 0.13
N LEU A 25 -20.61 0.17 1.06
CA LEU A 25 -19.56 0.56 2.00
C LEU A 25 -18.27 0.91 1.26
N LYS A 26 -17.79 0.08 0.32
CA LYS A 26 -16.55 0.35 -0.43
C LYS A 26 -16.64 1.60 -1.30
N TYR A 27 -17.82 1.94 -1.81
CA TYR A 27 -18.03 3.23 -2.47
C TYR A 27 -17.86 4.39 -1.47
N LEU A 28 -18.52 4.30 -0.31
CA LEU A 28 -18.47 5.35 0.70
C LEU A 28 -17.07 5.55 1.29
N GLU A 29 -16.32 4.47 1.52
CA GLU A 29 -14.91 4.52 1.93
C GLU A 29 -14.04 5.31 0.93
N ARG A 30 -14.25 5.08 -0.38
CA ARG A 30 -13.53 5.78 -1.45
C ARG A 30 -13.93 7.25 -1.55
N GLU A 31 -15.22 7.55 -1.40
CA GLU A 31 -15.73 8.93 -1.40
C GLU A 31 -15.20 9.71 -0.20
N PHE A 32 -15.25 9.13 1.00
CA PHE A 32 -14.66 9.72 2.20
C PHE A 32 -13.17 9.96 2.01
N TYR A 33 -12.41 8.96 1.58
CA TYR A 33 -10.97 9.13 1.35
C TYR A 33 -10.66 10.19 0.28
N SER A 34 -11.45 10.25 -0.79
CA SER A 34 -11.27 11.25 -1.85
C SER A 34 -11.59 12.67 -1.37
N TRP A 35 -12.64 12.82 -0.54
CA TRP A 35 -12.94 14.08 0.12
C TRP A 35 -11.81 14.52 1.04
N ARG A 36 -11.29 13.62 1.89
CA ARG A 36 -10.14 13.89 2.77
C ARG A 36 -8.90 14.35 2.00
N LYS A 37 -8.56 13.68 0.89
CA LYS A 37 -7.45 14.12 0.03
C LYS A 37 -7.67 15.50 -0.57
N ALA A 38 -8.88 15.79 -1.04
CA ALA A 38 -9.23 17.09 -1.60
C ALA A 38 -9.20 18.22 -0.55
N GLU A 39 -9.45 17.93 0.72
CA GLU A 39 -9.36 18.95 1.79
C GLU A 39 -7.91 19.39 2.07
N ARG A 40 -6.93 18.51 1.89
CA ARG A 40 -5.52 18.75 2.26
C ARG A 40 -4.56 18.94 1.09
N GLY A 41 -4.95 18.55 -0.13
CA GLY A 41 -4.05 18.56 -1.29
C GLY A 41 -2.91 17.53 -1.22
N ILE A 42 -2.97 16.55 -0.30
CA ILE A 42 -1.94 15.51 -0.14
C ILE A 42 -2.22 14.36 -1.10
N GLY A 43 -1.30 14.09 -2.02
CA GLY A 43 -1.41 13.02 -3.01
C GLY A 43 -2.47 13.27 -4.09
N ASP A 44 -3.03 14.48 -4.15
CA ASP A 44 -3.95 14.94 -5.20
C ASP A 44 -3.36 16.16 -5.93
N TYR A 45 -2.58 15.88 -6.97
CA TYR A 45 -1.87 16.88 -7.77
C TYR A 45 -2.80 17.80 -8.59
N ARG A 46 -4.13 17.61 -8.54
CA ARG A 46 -5.10 18.49 -9.22
C ARG A 46 -5.19 19.88 -8.56
N GLN A 47 -4.74 20.01 -7.31
CA GLN A 47 -4.75 21.27 -6.55
C GLN A 47 -3.35 21.74 -6.17
N ASP A 48 -2.33 21.27 -6.89
CA ASP A 48 -0.94 21.64 -6.62
C ASP A 48 -0.60 23.11 -6.90
N ASP A 49 -1.54 23.88 -7.43
CA ASP A 49 -1.41 25.28 -7.77
C ASP A 49 -1.80 26.25 -6.63
N ARG A 50 -2.25 25.75 -5.47
CA ARG A 50 -2.78 26.58 -4.36
C ARG A 50 -2.47 26.02 -2.96
N LEU A 51 -2.51 26.88 -1.96
CA LEU A 51 -2.47 26.49 -0.54
C LEU A 51 -3.88 26.16 -0.03
N GLU A 52 -3.97 25.55 1.16
CA GLU A 52 -5.26 25.29 1.79
C GLU A 52 -6.11 26.55 1.94
N GLN A 53 -7.44 26.37 1.93
CA GLN A 53 -8.38 27.44 2.23
C GLN A 53 -8.75 27.41 3.71
N PHE A 54 -8.45 28.52 4.40
CA PHE A 54 -8.71 28.73 5.81
C PHE A 54 -9.89 29.69 6.03
N ASP A 55 -10.98 29.44 5.33
CA ASP A 55 -12.22 30.21 5.42
C ASP A 55 -13.15 29.63 6.50
N LEU A 56 -13.58 30.48 7.43
CA LEU A 56 -14.47 30.11 8.53
C LEU A 56 -15.88 29.74 8.05
N GLU A 57 -16.29 30.15 6.84
CA GLU A 57 -17.55 29.73 6.22
C GLU A 57 -17.49 28.28 5.70
N LEU A 58 -16.29 27.79 5.34
CA LEU A 58 -16.12 26.40 4.89
C LEU A 58 -16.33 25.37 6.00
N ILE A 59 -16.21 25.77 7.26
CA ILE A 59 -16.45 24.90 8.43
C ILE A 59 -17.83 24.25 8.35
N ASP A 60 -18.86 25.02 7.99
CA ASP A 60 -20.24 24.55 7.93
C ASP A 60 -20.42 23.59 6.76
N ILE A 61 -19.92 23.95 5.58
CA ILE A 61 -19.98 23.11 4.38
C ILE A 61 -19.29 21.76 4.60
N ARG A 62 -18.11 21.76 5.24
CA ARG A 62 -17.35 20.53 5.53
C ARG A 62 -18.08 19.65 6.55
N THR A 63 -18.67 20.26 7.57
CA THR A 63 -19.43 19.53 8.58
C THR A 63 -20.71 18.94 8.01
N GLU A 64 -21.45 19.69 7.20
CA GLU A 64 -22.65 19.19 6.51
C GLU A 64 -22.32 18.00 5.62
N TYR A 65 -21.21 18.05 4.88
CA TYR A 65 -20.78 16.93 4.06
C TYR A 65 -20.34 15.71 4.88
N ALA A 66 -19.60 15.90 5.97
CA ALA A 66 -19.28 14.82 6.89
C ALA A 66 -20.54 14.19 7.52
N GLY A 67 -21.54 15.02 7.86
CA GLY A 67 -22.84 14.58 8.35
C GLY A 67 -23.60 13.75 7.31
N TYR A 68 -23.58 14.18 6.05
CA TYR A 68 -24.15 13.42 4.93
C TYR A 68 -23.49 12.04 4.77
N LEU A 69 -22.15 11.97 4.84
CA LEU A 69 -21.43 10.70 4.78
C LEU A 69 -21.81 9.79 5.96
N LEU A 70 -21.95 10.36 7.16
CA LEU A 70 -22.34 9.61 8.36
C LEU A 70 -23.75 9.04 8.23
N GLU A 71 -24.73 9.86 7.82
CA GLU A 71 -26.11 9.41 7.59
C GLU A 71 -26.18 8.32 6.52
N THR A 72 -25.39 8.46 5.44
CA THR A 72 -25.30 7.45 4.39
C THR A 72 -24.72 6.14 4.92
N LEU A 73 -23.65 6.20 5.72
CA LEU A 73 -23.07 5.03 6.38
C LEU A 73 -24.08 4.32 7.29
N LEU A 74 -24.84 5.10 8.09
CA LEU A 74 -25.84 4.57 9.03
C LEU A 74 -27.01 3.84 8.35
N ASN A 75 -27.26 4.12 7.07
CA ASN A 75 -28.28 3.41 6.29
C ASN A 75 -27.82 2.05 5.73
N ILE A 76 -26.52 1.74 5.78
CA ILE A 76 -25.99 0.43 5.33
C ILE A 76 -26.22 -0.61 6.44
N SER A 77 -26.88 -1.71 6.10
CA SER A 77 -27.12 -2.82 7.04
C SER A 77 -25.83 -3.55 7.38
N LYS A 78 -25.51 -3.69 8.67
CA LYS A 78 -24.32 -4.41 9.16
C LYS A 78 -24.43 -5.93 9.00
N VAL A 79 -25.64 -6.47 8.86
CA VAL A 79 -25.90 -7.92 8.95
C VAL A 79 -25.23 -8.71 7.82
N ASN A 80 -25.15 -8.11 6.64
CA ASN A 80 -24.57 -8.75 5.45
C ASN A 80 -23.10 -8.39 5.22
N LEU A 81 -22.51 -7.57 6.09
CA LEU A 81 -21.11 -7.18 5.99
C LEU A 81 -20.18 -8.27 6.54
N SER A 82 -19.06 -8.48 5.86
CA SER A 82 -17.97 -9.30 6.38
C SER A 82 -17.40 -8.71 7.68
N GLU A 83 -16.65 -9.49 8.46
CA GLU A 83 -16.06 -8.98 9.70
C GLU A 83 -15.11 -7.80 9.47
N LYS A 84 -14.35 -7.86 8.37
CA LYS A 84 -13.46 -6.77 7.94
C LYS A 84 -14.25 -5.51 7.61
N ASP A 85 -15.37 -5.66 6.90
CA ASP A 85 -16.24 -4.54 6.55
C ASP A 85 -16.97 -3.96 7.77
N GLN A 86 -17.35 -4.79 8.74
CA GLN A 86 -17.91 -4.31 10.00
C GLN A 86 -16.89 -3.48 10.80
N MET A 87 -15.61 -3.87 10.75
CA MET A 87 -14.51 -3.09 11.33
C MET A 87 -14.31 -1.75 10.61
N ASP A 88 -14.22 -1.77 9.27
CA ASP A 88 -14.11 -0.55 8.45
C ASP A 88 -15.31 0.39 8.71
N TYR A 89 -16.53 -0.16 8.77
CA TYR A 89 -17.74 0.58 9.13
C TYR A 89 -17.60 1.23 10.50
N ALA A 90 -17.23 0.47 11.54
CA ALA A 90 -17.20 0.97 12.91
C ALA A 90 -16.18 2.11 13.07
N ILE A 91 -15.00 1.98 12.46
CA ILE A 91 -13.95 3.01 12.48
C ILE A 91 -14.41 4.25 11.71
N MET A 92 -15.01 4.08 10.53
CA MET A 92 -15.50 5.20 9.73
C MET A 92 -16.65 5.94 10.44
N GLN A 93 -17.54 5.20 11.11
CA GLN A 93 -18.61 5.77 11.93
C GLN A 93 -18.01 6.63 13.06
N ASP A 94 -17.03 6.11 13.80
CA ASP A 94 -16.37 6.86 14.88
C ASP A 94 -15.69 8.13 14.35
N MET A 95 -14.96 8.03 13.24
CA MET A 95 -14.28 9.17 12.61
C MET A 95 -15.25 10.30 12.25
N LEU A 96 -16.33 9.97 11.53
CA LEU A 96 -17.31 10.95 11.07
C LEU A 96 -18.13 11.51 12.24
N GLN A 97 -18.45 10.67 13.23
CA GLN A 97 -19.17 11.12 14.42
C GLN A 97 -18.32 12.06 15.29
N ALA A 98 -17.03 11.77 15.47
CA ALA A 98 -16.12 12.64 16.19
C ALA A 98 -15.96 14.00 15.50
N TYR A 99 -15.81 14.00 14.17
CA TYR A 99 -15.69 15.23 13.38
C TYR A 99 -16.96 16.10 13.45
N THR A 100 -18.13 15.48 13.25
CA THR A 100 -19.42 16.18 13.32
C THR A 100 -19.71 16.72 14.72
N ASN A 101 -19.41 15.97 15.78
CA ASN A 101 -19.51 16.44 17.17
C ASN A 101 -18.55 17.60 17.45
N GLY A 102 -17.34 17.54 16.88
CA GLY A 102 -16.31 18.55 16.99
C GLY A 102 -16.75 19.92 16.47
N ARG A 103 -17.76 19.99 15.57
CA ARG A 103 -18.28 21.26 15.03
C ARG A 103 -18.73 22.24 16.12
N ASN A 104 -19.25 21.75 17.25
CA ASN A 104 -19.64 22.60 18.38
C ASN A 104 -18.45 23.38 18.97
N TRP A 105 -17.23 22.89 18.72
CA TRP A 105 -15.97 23.43 19.19
C TRP A 105 -15.15 24.12 18.09
N SER A 106 -15.68 24.24 16.86
CA SER A 106 -14.96 24.82 15.70
C SER A 106 -14.57 26.29 15.87
N ARG A 107 -15.09 26.97 16.89
CA ARG A 107 -14.76 28.36 17.23
C ARG A 107 -13.80 28.47 18.43
N TRP A 108 -13.06 27.41 18.75
CA TRP A 108 -12.02 27.38 19.78
C TRP A 108 -10.62 27.42 19.16
N THR A 109 -9.80 26.39 19.38
CA THR A 109 -8.41 26.26 18.89
C THR A 109 -8.32 26.31 17.37
N TYR A 110 -9.36 25.89 16.64
CA TYR A 110 -9.42 26.01 15.19
C TYR A 110 -9.19 27.47 14.75
N LEU A 111 -9.56 28.46 15.58
CA LEU A 111 -9.37 29.86 15.22
C LEU A 111 -7.90 30.32 15.27
N THR A 112 -6.99 29.47 15.74
CA THR A 112 -5.58 29.79 15.95
C THR A 112 -4.70 28.84 15.13
N PRO A 113 -4.58 29.05 13.80
CA PRO A 113 -4.02 28.08 12.85
C PRO A 113 -2.50 27.90 12.90
N MET A 114 -1.83 28.48 13.89
CA MET A 114 -0.40 28.30 14.08
C MET A 114 -0.02 28.44 15.55
N SER A 115 1.05 27.75 15.90
CA SER A 115 1.72 27.82 17.19
C SER A 115 3.22 27.68 16.98
N TRP A 116 4.02 27.79 18.04
CA TRP A 116 5.44 27.45 17.92
C TRP A 116 5.70 25.97 17.56
N LEU A 117 4.70 25.10 17.68
CA LEU A 117 4.75 23.69 17.29
C LEU A 117 4.20 23.42 15.89
N GLU A 118 3.40 24.32 15.32
CA GLU A 118 2.61 24.05 14.12
C GLU A 118 2.51 25.26 13.18
N GLY A 119 2.43 24.99 11.88
CA GLY A 119 2.29 25.98 10.82
C GLY A 119 3.49 25.98 9.86
N LEU A 120 3.32 26.66 8.72
CA LEU A 120 4.32 26.70 7.64
C LEU A 120 5.67 27.28 8.09
N GLN A 121 5.67 28.14 9.10
CA GLN A 121 6.89 28.73 9.66
C GLN A 121 7.75 27.73 10.44
N ARG A 122 7.17 26.63 10.93
CA ARG A 122 7.88 25.68 11.79
C ARG A 122 8.82 24.77 10.99
N ASN A 123 8.38 24.34 9.81
CA ASN A 123 9.10 23.40 8.94
C ASN A 123 8.97 23.81 7.47
N PRO A 124 9.60 24.92 7.05
CA PRO A 124 9.53 25.38 5.67
C PRO A 124 10.19 24.39 4.69
N ASP A 125 11.13 23.56 5.16
CA ASP A 125 11.75 22.50 4.36
C ASP A 125 10.73 21.44 3.92
N LEU A 126 9.87 20.98 4.84
CA LEU A 126 8.84 19.99 4.53
C LEU A 126 7.86 20.49 3.45
N PHE A 127 7.58 21.79 3.42
CA PHE A 127 6.75 22.38 2.36
C PHE A 127 7.40 22.24 0.98
N VAL A 128 8.72 22.41 0.89
CA VAL A 128 9.46 22.26 -0.36
C VAL A 128 9.64 20.78 -0.73
N GLU A 129 10.02 19.94 0.24
CA GLU A 129 10.27 18.51 0.05
C GLU A 129 9.00 17.71 -0.32
N SER A 130 7.82 18.19 0.06
CA SER A 130 6.53 17.60 -0.31
C SER A 130 6.03 18.01 -1.71
N THR A 131 6.75 18.89 -2.41
CA THR A 131 6.39 19.34 -3.76
C THR A 131 7.20 18.59 -4.83
N ASN A 132 6.54 18.17 -5.92
CA ASN A 132 7.22 17.58 -7.07
C ASN A 132 7.93 18.66 -7.91
N PHE A 133 9.06 18.32 -8.54
CA PHE A 133 9.79 19.19 -9.47
C PHE A 133 10.27 18.40 -10.69
N LEU A 134 9.38 17.61 -11.29
CA LEU A 134 9.70 16.68 -12.38
C LEU A 134 9.51 17.30 -13.77
N ASN A 135 8.65 18.31 -13.89
CA ASN A 135 8.33 18.95 -15.17
C ASN A 135 8.01 20.45 -15.00
N ILE A 136 7.83 21.16 -16.12
CA ILE A 136 7.54 22.61 -16.15
C ILE A 136 6.29 22.96 -15.34
N GLY A 137 5.22 22.18 -15.50
CA GLY A 137 3.95 22.39 -14.80
C GLY A 137 4.12 22.36 -13.29
N ASP A 138 5.04 21.56 -12.77
CA ASP A 138 5.30 21.48 -11.33
C ASP A 138 5.91 22.80 -10.81
N PHE A 139 6.81 23.43 -11.57
CA PHE A 139 7.36 24.75 -11.21
C PHE A 139 6.30 25.86 -11.32
N GLU A 140 5.40 25.80 -12.31
CA GLU A 140 4.28 26.76 -12.42
C GLU A 140 3.29 26.64 -11.25
N ASN A 141 2.97 25.40 -10.87
CA ASN A 141 2.16 25.08 -9.71
C ASN A 141 2.81 25.59 -8.42
N TYR A 142 4.11 25.36 -8.25
CA TYR A 142 4.87 25.83 -7.10
C TYR A 142 4.94 27.37 -7.03
N ILE A 143 5.19 28.05 -8.15
CA ILE A 143 5.10 29.53 -8.24
C ILE A 143 3.72 30.01 -7.81
N SER A 144 2.66 29.34 -8.27
CA SER A 144 1.28 29.68 -7.90
C SER A 144 1.01 29.50 -6.40
N LYS A 145 1.50 28.40 -5.79
CA LYS A 145 1.48 28.19 -4.33
C LYS A 145 2.20 29.30 -3.57
N LEU A 146 3.40 29.69 -4.01
CA LEU A 146 4.17 30.78 -3.39
C LEU A 146 3.41 32.11 -3.45
N HIS A 147 2.74 32.40 -4.57
CA HIS A 147 1.88 33.58 -4.71
C HIS A 147 0.65 33.58 -3.80
N ASP A 148 0.27 32.43 -3.25
CA ASP A 148 -0.94 32.26 -2.45
C ASP A 148 -0.73 32.49 -0.94
N PHE A 149 0.52 32.61 -0.48
CA PHE A 149 0.87 32.92 0.92
C PHE A 149 0.15 34.17 1.48
N PRO A 150 0.10 35.32 0.76
CA PRO A 150 -0.64 36.49 1.22
C PRO A 150 -2.15 36.24 1.44
N ARG A 151 -2.77 35.36 0.63
CA ARG A 151 -4.18 34.97 0.83
C ARG A 151 -4.32 34.19 2.13
N LEU A 152 -3.53 33.13 2.29
CA LEU A 152 -3.58 32.27 3.47
C LEU A 152 -3.33 33.07 4.77
N PHE A 153 -2.32 33.93 4.80
CA PHE A 153 -2.01 34.72 6.00
C PHE A 153 -3.05 35.80 6.30
N ARG A 154 -3.75 36.32 5.28
CA ARG A 154 -4.93 37.16 5.51
C ARG A 154 -6.05 36.36 6.17
N GLU A 155 -6.30 35.13 5.75
CA GLU A 155 -7.29 34.24 6.37
C GLU A 155 -6.90 33.88 7.80
N TYR A 156 -5.61 33.63 8.07
CA TYR A 156 -5.10 33.44 9.45
C TYR A 156 -5.38 34.66 10.32
N LYS A 157 -5.12 35.87 9.82
CA LYS A 157 -5.42 37.12 10.54
C LYS A 157 -6.91 37.30 10.83
N ILE A 158 -7.79 36.95 9.89
CA ILE A 158 -9.25 36.95 10.10
C ILE A 158 -9.61 36.00 11.24
N SER A 159 -9.06 34.79 11.21
CA SER A 159 -9.29 33.77 12.23
C SER A 159 -8.78 34.20 13.62
N PHE A 160 -7.57 34.77 13.69
CA PHE A 160 -7.00 35.31 14.93
C PHE A 160 -7.83 36.47 15.50
N ASN A 161 -8.32 37.37 14.66
CA ASN A 161 -9.21 38.45 15.08
C ASN A 161 -10.53 37.90 15.65
N GLU A 162 -11.07 36.83 15.07
CA GLU A 162 -12.26 36.16 15.61
C GLU A 162 -11.97 35.49 16.96
N ALA A 163 -10.80 34.88 17.13
CA ALA A 163 -10.37 34.34 18.42
C ALA A 163 -10.29 35.44 19.50
N ILE A 164 -9.73 36.62 19.16
CA ILE A 164 -9.70 37.79 20.06
C ILE A 164 -11.13 38.22 20.42
N ARG A 165 -12.00 38.39 19.40
CA ARG A 165 -13.38 38.85 19.59
C ARG A 165 -14.18 37.94 20.53
N LEU A 166 -13.96 36.64 20.45
CA LEU A 166 -14.62 35.63 21.27
C LEU A 166 -13.97 35.42 22.65
N GLY A 167 -12.84 36.08 22.95
CA GLY A 167 -12.08 35.83 24.18
C GLY A 167 -11.41 34.44 24.21
N ARG A 168 -11.08 33.89 23.05
CA ARG A 168 -10.52 32.54 22.84
C ARG A 168 -9.12 32.54 22.24
N ALA A 169 -8.43 33.67 22.30
CA ALA A 169 -7.04 33.77 21.85
C ALA A 169 -6.12 32.77 22.59
N SER A 170 -5.07 32.35 21.89
CA SER A 170 -4.02 31.48 22.44
C SER A 170 -3.36 32.09 23.68
N ASN A 171 -2.71 31.27 24.50
CA ASN A 171 -1.82 31.77 25.55
C ASN A 171 -0.55 32.30 24.87
N ILE A 172 0.11 33.29 25.47
CA ILE A 172 1.35 33.86 24.94
C ILE A 172 2.42 32.78 24.64
N ARG A 173 2.52 31.72 25.45
CA ARG A 173 3.49 30.62 25.28
C ARG A 173 3.24 29.76 24.05
N SER A 174 2.06 29.84 23.46
CA SER A 174 1.77 29.15 22.20
C SER A 174 2.29 29.92 20.98
N ILE A 175 2.61 31.21 21.12
CA ILE A 175 2.80 32.15 19.99
C ILE A 175 4.11 32.94 20.07
N ASP A 176 4.66 33.17 21.26
CA ASP A 176 5.80 34.06 21.50
C ASP A 176 7.10 33.67 20.77
N ARG A 177 7.24 32.41 20.36
CA ARG A 177 8.37 31.92 19.56
C ARG A 177 8.16 32.05 18.04
N ILE A 178 6.91 32.26 17.58
CA ILE A 178 6.59 32.35 16.14
C ILE A 178 7.35 33.51 15.47
N PRO A 179 7.43 34.73 16.04
CA PRO A 179 8.20 35.81 15.43
C PRO A 179 9.67 35.46 15.18
N GLY A 180 10.31 34.73 16.10
CA GLY A 180 11.69 34.26 15.95
C GLY A 180 11.83 33.16 14.88
N GLN A 181 10.84 32.27 14.75
CA GLN A 181 10.79 31.29 13.65
C GLN A 181 10.66 31.97 12.28
N ILE A 182 9.81 33.00 12.20
CA ILE A 182 9.67 33.81 10.98
C ILE A 182 10.96 34.59 10.70
N GLU A 183 11.59 35.17 11.72
CA GLU A 183 12.87 35.87 11.55
C GLU A 183 13.97 34.95 11.01
N HIS A 184 14.03 33.69 11.47
CA HIS A 184 14.95 32.71 10.92
C HIS A 184 14.76 32.48 9.42
N ILE A 185 13.50 32.42 8.95
CA ILE A 185 13.16 32.31 7.52
C ILE A 185 13.62 33.56 6.75
N LEU A 186 13.46 34.74 7.35
CA LEU A 186 13.76 36.03 6.73
C LEU A 186 15.24 36.43 6.81
N ASN A 187 16.05 35.78 7.65
CA ASN A 187 17.47 36.13 7.90
C ASN A 187 18.44 35.60 6.83
N VAL A 188 17.94 35.29 5.64
CA VAL A 188 18.72 34.90 4.47
C VAL A 188 18.28 35.73 3.26
N SER A 189 19.15 35.89 2.27
CA SER A 189 18.72 36.52 1.02
C SER A 189 17.68 35.66 0.30
N VAL A 190 16.82 36.28 -0.51
CA VAL A 190 15.76 35.58 -1.28
C VAL A 190 16.36 34.43 -2.10
N THR A 191 17.54 34.62 -2.69
CA THR A 191 18.23 33.61 -3.50
C THR A 191 18.85 32.46 -2.70
N GLN A 192 19.02 32.64 -1.39
CA GLN A 192 19.51 31.61 -0.46
C GLN A 192 18.36 30.94 0.32
N SER A 193 17.13 31.41 0.15
CA SER A 193 15.96 30.88 0.83
C SER A 193 15.68 29.43 0.42
N ILE A 194 15.21 28.62 1.38
CA ILE A 194 14.70 27.28 1.10
C ILE A 194 13.61 27.29 0.03
N TYR A 195 12.75 28.32 0.01
CA TYR A 195 11.69 28.45 -0.98
C TYR A 195 12.22 28.67 -2.40
N TYR A 196 13.42 29.22 -2.56
CA TYR A 196 14.04 29.46 -3.86
C TYR A 196 14.94 28.30 -4.32
N LYS A 197 15.42 27.47 -3.40
CA LYS A 197 16.30 26.32 -3.66
C LYS A 197 15.87 25.46 -4.87
N PRO A 198 14.57 25.10 -5.06
CA PRO A 198 14.15 24.29 -6.20
C PRO A 198 14.49 24.88 -7.57
N PHE A 199 14.41 26.21 -7.73
CA PHE A 199 14.70 26.91 -8.99
C PHE A 199 16.18 26.88 -9.37
N ILE A 200 17.05 26.52 -8.42
CA ILE A 200 18.49 26.35 -8.65
C ILE A 200 18.86 24.87 -8.73
N THR A 201 18.29 24.04 -7.85
CA THR A 201 18.70 22.64 -7.71
C THR A 201 18.06 21.72 -8.75
N TYR A 202 16.77 21.88 -9.05
CA TYR A 202 16.02 20.92 -9.87
C TYR A 202 15.71 21.44 -11.27
N LEU A 203 15.75 22.76 -11.46
CA LEU A 203 15.32 23.40 -12.69
C LEU A 203 16.23 23.05 -13.87
N ASN A 204 17.56 23.02 -13.70
CA ASN A 204 18.46 22.71 -14.81
C ASN A 204 18.24 21.30 -15.37
N ASP A 205 18.08 20.30 -14.50
CA ASP A 205 17.87 18.91 -14.89
C ASP A 205 16.53 18.69 -15.62
N THR A 206 15.54 19.56 -15.35
CA THR A 206 14.20 19.46 -15.93
C THR A 206 14.12 20.04 -17.36
N TYR A 207 15.00 20.99 -17.73
CA TYR A 207 14.84 21.80 -18.96
C TYR A 207 15.87 21.50 -20.07
N LEU A 208 16.79 20.54 -19.89
CA LEU A 208 17.85 20.18 -20.87
C LEU A 208 17.36 19.77 -22.27
N SER A 209 16.07 19.47 -22.45
CA SER A 209 15.49 18.96 -23.70
C SER A 209 14.68 19.99 -24.52
N LEU A 210 14.56 21.24 -24.04
CA LEU A 210 13.81 22.28 -24.75
C LEU A 210 14.62 22.95 -25.88
N PRO A 211 13.95 23.57 -26.87
CA PRO A 211 14.63 24.24 -28.01
C PRO A 211 15.46 25.48 -27.61
N ASP A 212 15.10 26.16 -26.52
CA ASP A 212 15.83 27.29 -25.93
C ASP A 212 15.77 27.19 -24.38
N PRO A 213 16.57 26.29 -23.79
CA PRO A 213 16.48 25.99 -22.38
C PRO A 213 16.96 27.17 -21.52
N GLU A 214 17.92 27.95 -22.00
CA GLU A 214 18.50 29.07 -21.25
C GLU A 214 17.47 30.19 -21.00
N ALA A 215 16.74 30.61 -22.03
CA ALA A 215 15.73 31.66 -21.90
C ALA A 215 14.55 31.23 -21.01
N VAL A 216 14.16 29.95 -21.07
CA VAL A 216 13.05 29.43 -20.25
C VAL A 216 13.49 29.28 -18.79
N ILE A 217 14.70 28.75 -18.54
CA ILE A 217 15.27 28.65 -17.19
C ILE A 217 15.36 30.05 -16.57
N GLU A 218 15.91 31.04 -17.29
CA GLU A 218 16.01 32.42 -16.81
C GLU A 218 14.62 33.02 -16.48
N SER A 219 13.63 32.80 -17.36
CA SER A 219 12.26 33.26 -17.14
C SER A 219 11.61 32.64 -15.90
N VAL A 220 11.75 31.33 -15.71
CA VAL A 220 11.20 30.62 -14.54
C VAL A 220 11.92 31.04 -13.26
N GLN A 221 13.24 31.18 -13.28
CA GLN A 221 14.03 31.68 -12.14
C GLN A 221 13.61 33.09 -11.75
N LYS A 222 13.43 34.00 -12.72
CA LYS A 222 13.00 35.37 -12.45
C LYS A 222 11.60 35.43 -11.82
N ARG A 223 10.67 34.61 -12.28
CA ARG A 223 9.32 34.52 -11.70
C ARG A 223 9.33 33.85 -10.34
N GLY A 224 10.11 32.79 -10.17
CA GLY A 224 10.36 32.14 -8.88
C GLY A 224 10.93 33.10 -7.84
N LEU A 225 11.93 33.91 -8.23
CA LEU A 225 12.51 34.94 -7.37
C LEU A 225 11.43 35.93 -6.92
N LYS A 226 10.59 36.39 -7.86
CA LYS A 226 9.50 37.32 -7.54
C LYS A 226 8.45 36.70 -6.62
N ALA A 227 8.15 35.41 -6.79
CA ALA A 227 7.21 34.70 -5.94
C ALA A 227 7.77 34.53 -4.51
N VAL A 228 9.06 34.24 -4.35
CA VAL A 228 9.70 34.15 -3.02
C VAL A 228 9.78 35.52 -2.33
N GLU A 229 10.02 36.62 -3.06
CA GLU A 229 9.89 37.98 -2.50
C GLU A 229 8.49 38.21 -1.89
N ILE A 230 7.43 37.74 -2.56
CA ILE A 230 6.06 37.87 -2.07
C ILE A 230 5.84 37.06 -0.78
N VAL A 231 6.43 35.85 -0.70
CA VAL A 231 6.41 35.05 0.53
C VAL A 231 7.09 35.79 1.68
N PHE A 232 8.24 36.42 1.43
CA PHE A 232 8.98 37.18 2.44
C PHE A 232 8.16 38.37 2.95
N GLU A 233 7.53 39.13 2.06
CA GLU A 233 6.66 40.24 2.45
C GLU A 233 5.42 39.76 3.22
N ALA A 234 4.81 38.64 2.82
CA ALA A 234 3.69 38.05 3.54
C ALA A 234 4.08 37.64 4.97
N TYR A 235 5.26 37.04 5.16
CA TYR A 235 5.77 36.70 6.48
C TYR A 235 6.08 37.93 7.34
N LYS A 236 6.66 38.99 6.76
CA LYS A 236 6.89 40.27 7.48
C LYS A 236 5.57 40.87 7.99
N ASP A 237 4.58 40.94 7.11
CA ASP A 237 3.23 41.43 7.41
C ASP A 237 2.52 40.57 8.48
N LEU A 238 2.66 39.24 8.42
CA LEU A 238 2.14 38.36 9.46
C LEU A 238 2.88 38.55 10.80
N LYS A 239 4.21 38.64 10.79
CA LYS A 239 5.03 38.87 11.99
C LYS A 239 4.64 40.18 12.68
N ASP A 240 4.53 41.27 11.92
CA ASP A 240 4.10 42.57 12.43
C ASP A 240 2.72 42.49 13.11
N TYR A 241 1.75 41.85 12.45
CA TYR A 241 0.43 41.62 13.03
C TYR A 241 0.50 40.81 14.35
N LEU A 242 1.29 39.73 14.38
CA LEU A 242 1.43 38.90 15.58
C LEU A 242 1.99 39.70 16.75
N GLU A 243 3.10 40.41 16.53
CA GLU A 243 3.78 41.21 17.57
C GLU A 243 2.93 42.40 18.03
N ASN A 244 2.28 43.10 17.11
CA ASN A 244 1.63 44.36 17.40
C ASN A 244 0.15 44.25 17.75
N ILE A 245 -0.53 43.17 17.35
CA ILE A 245 -1.96 42.97 17.56
C ILE A 245 -2.24 41.70 18.36
N TYR A 246 -1.91 40.53 17.81
CA TYR A 246 -2.39 39.26 18.39
C TYR A 246 -1.78 38.96 19.77
N MET A 247 -0.46 39.11 19.92
CA MET A 247 0.25 38.83 21.17
C MET A 247 -0.25 39.69 22.34
N LYS A 248 -0.64 40.94 22.08
CA LYS A 248 -1.21 41.87 23.08
C LYS A 248 -2.61 41.46 23.57
N ASN A 249 -3.28 40.58 22.83
CA ASN A 249 -4.63 40.10 23.12
C ASN A 249 -4.65 38.59 23.46
N THR A 250 -3.49 37.98 23.69
CA THR A 250 -3.41 36.58 24.16
C THR A 250 -4.03 36.42 25.54
N ARG A 251 -4.57 35.22 25.82
CA ARG A 251 -5.13 34.96 27.15
C ARG A 251 -4.01 34.90 28.21
N PRO A 252 -4.24 35.42 29.42
CA PRO A 252 -3.20 35.45 30.47
C PRO A 252 -2.99 34.10 31.15
N SER A 253 -4.05 33.30 31.29
CA SER A 253 -4.01 32.00 31.97
C SER A 253 -3.40 30.91 31.09
N ALA A 254 -2.63 30.02 31.71
CA ALA A 254 -2.02 28.88 31.04
C ALA A 254 -3.08 27.87 30.58
N GLY A 255 -3.92 27.43 31.52
CA GLY A 255 -4.98 26.47 31.30
C GLY A 255 -6.29 27.04 30.74
N LEU A 256 -7.12 26.14 30.22
CA LEU A 256 -8.40 26.46 29.59
C LEU A 256 -9.54 26.61 30.60
N GLY A 257 -9.49 25.95 31.75
CA GLY A 257 -10.56 25.93 32.77
C GLY A 257 -10.91 27.30 33.35
N THR A 258 -10.04 28.29 33.18
CA THR A 258 -10.31 29.70 33.55
C THR A 258 -11.18 30.45 32.53
N LEU A 259 -11.35 29.91 31.33
CA LEU A 259 -12.21 30.49 30.28
C LEU A 259 -13.65 30.00 30.44
N ALA A 260 -14.62 30.84 30.09
CA ALA A 260 -16.02 30.43 30.05
C ALA A 260 -16.22 29.28 29.05
N GLY A 261 -16.73 28.13 29.52
CA GLY A 261 -16.87 26.90 28.73
C GLY A 261 -15.56 26.14 28.48
N GLY A 262 -14.44 26.57 29.08
CA GLY A 262 -13.12 26.00 28.82
C GLY A 262 -12.89 24.62 29.42
N ALA A 263 -13.54 24.30 30.55
CA ALA A 263 -13.52 22.96 31.13
C ALA A 263 -14.25 21.95 30.23
N ASP A 264 -15.41 22.32 29.67
CA ASP A 264 -16.16 21.48 28.74
C ASP A 264 -15.39 21.27 27.43
N PHE A 265 -14.78 22.33 26.90
CA PHE A 265 -13.89 22.22 25.74
C PHE A 265 -12.72 21.28 26.00
N TYR A 266 -12.07 21.39 27.17
CA TYR A 266 -10.99 20.48 27.56
C TYR A 266 -11.45 19.03 27.70
N GLN A 267 -12.63 18.79 28.28
CA GLN A 267 -13.23 17.45 28.34
C GLN A 267 -13.44 16.87 26.94
N GLU A 268 -13.85 17.68 25.96
CA GLU A 268 -14.01 17.21 24.58
C GLU A 268 -12.68 17.02 23.85
N CYS A 269 -11.63 17.78 24.17
CA CYS A 269 -10.27 17.44 23.75
C CYS A 269 -9.84 16.06 24.29
N LEU A 270 -10.08 15.78 25.57
CA LEU A 270 -9.78 14.46 26.17
C LEU A 270 -10.58 13.34 25.49
N ASN A 271 -11.89 13.54 25.28
CA ASN A 271 -12.73 12.56 24.57
C ASN A 271 -12.18 12.24 23.18
N TRP A 272 -11.74 13.26 22.44
CA TRP A 272 -11.19 13.11 21.10
C TRP A 272 -9.83 12.39 21.11
N TYR A 273 -8.93 12.77 22.02
CA TYR A 273 -7.57 12.20 22.10
C TYR A 273 -7.56 10.76 22.62
N LEU A 274 -8.41 10.45 23.59
CA LEU A 274 -8.44 9.17 24.28
C LEU A 274 -9.41 8.18 23.66
N SER A 275 -10.41 8.66 22.92
CA SER A 275 -11.58 7.86 22.51
C SER A 275 -12.33 7.23 23.70
N LEU A 276 -12.13 7.80 24.90
CA LEU A 276 -12.72 7.35 26.17
C LEU A 276 -13.42 8.53 26.84
N LYS A 277 -14.43 8.25 27.66
CA LYS A 277 -15.18 9.24 28.44
C LYS A 277 -14.62 9.39 29.86
N MET A 278 -13.29 9.48 29.98
CA MET A 278 -12.62 9.71 31.26
C MET A 278 -12.71 11.18 31.66
N THR A 279 -12.98 11.45 32.93
CA THR A 279 -13.00 12.82 33.46
C THR A 279 -11.57 13.30 33.78
N PRO A 280 -11.29 14.62 33.71
CA PRO A 280 -10.01 15.20 34.14
C PRO A 280 -9.59 14.77 35.55
N GLY A 281 -10.55 14.65 36.47
CA GLY A 281 -10.27 14.24 37.86
C GLY A 281 -9.87 12.78 38.00
N GLU A 282 -10.40 11.88 37.16
CA GLU A 282 -9.97 10.47 37.11
C GLU A 282 -8.56 10.38 36.54
N ILE A 283 -8.28 11.08 35.44
CA ILE A 283 -6.97 11.11 34.79
C ILE A 283 -5.90 11.65 35.75
N HIS A 284 -6.19 12.77 36.43
CA HIS A 284 -5.26 13.37 37.39
C HIS A 284 -4.88 12.40 38.51
N ARG A 285 -5.89 11.76 39.11
CA ARG A 285 -5.70 10.80 40.21
C ARG A 285 -4.91 9.58 39.76
N LEU A 286 -5.21 9.07 38.56
CA LEU A 286 -4.47 7.97 37.95
C LEU A 286 -2.99 8.35 37.76
N GLY A 287 -2.71 9.57 37.29
CA GLY A 287 -1.35 10.10 37.19
C GLY A 287 -0.57 10.04 38.51
N LEU A 288 -1.19 10.51 39.59
CA LEU A 288 -0.58 10.47 40.93
C LEU A 288 -0.32 9.03 41.41
N GLN A 289 -1.27 8.12 41.17
CA GLN A 289 -1.12 6.71 41.55
C GLN A 289 0.00 6.01 40.78
N GLU A 290 0.12 6.28 39.47
CA GLU A 290 1.19 5.69 38.65
C GLU A 290 2.56 6.25 39.01
N ILE A 291 2.65 7.55 39.35
CA ILE A 291 3.87 8.15 39.90
C ILE A 291 4.36 7.36 41.11
N ASP A 292 3.50 7.11 42.09
CA ASP A 292 3.89 6.41 43.32
C ASP A 292 4.39 4.98 43.03
N LYS A 293 3.66 4.23 42.20
CA LYS A 293 4.04 2.86 41.80
C LYS A 293 5.39 2.80 41.09
N ILE A 294 5.65 3.74 40.18
CA ILE A 294 6.91 3.78 39.42
C ILE A 294 8.07 4.17 40.35
N LYS A 295 7.85 5.15 41.25
CA LYS A 295 8.85 5.55 42.24
C LYS A 295 9.26 4.38 43.13
N ASP A 296 8.31 3.55 43.58
CA ASP A 296 8.61 2.35 44.38
C ASP A 296 9.58 1.42 43.64
N LYS A 297 9.35 1.17 42.33
CA LYS A 297 10.26 0.36 41.48
C LYS A 297 11.63 0.97 41.33
N MET A 298 11.72 2.30 41.21
CA MET A 298 12.99 3.00 41.12
C MET A 298 13.77 2.92 42.43
N TYR A 299 13.10 3.11 43.58
CA TYR A 299 13.73 2.98 44.89
C TYR A 299 14.26 1.56 45.14
N GLU A 300 13.52 0.51 44.73
CA GLU A 300 14.01 -0.88 44.81
C GLU A 300 15.36 -1.08 44.10
N ILE A 301 15.61 -0.38 42.99
CA ILE A 301 16.87 -0.48 42.23
C ILE A 301 17.96 0.41 42.85
N ILE A 302 17.61 1.66 43.20
CA ILE A 302 18.53 2.63 43.82
C ILE A 302 19.07 2.09 45.15
N GLU A 303 18.23 1.46 45.98
CA GLU A 303 18.65 0.84 47.24
C GLU A 303 19.59 -0.36 47.02
N LYS A 304 19.35 -1.18 45.98
CA LYS A 304 20.23 -2.31 45.62
C LYS A 304 21.63 -1.85 45.22
N GLN A 305 21.77 -0.63 44.71
CA GLN A 305 23.05 -0.03 44.37
C GLN A 305 23.77 0.60 45.59
N GLY A 306 23.15 0.58 46.77
CA GLY A 306 23.72 1.11 48.00
C GLY A 306 23.47 2.61 48.23
N TYR A 307 22.57 3.23 47.46
CA TYR A 307 22.10 4.59 47.75
C TYR A 307 20.91 4.53 48.69
N HIS A 308 21.02 5.17 49.85
CA HIS A 308 19.97 5.22 50.86
C HIS A 308 19.51 6.65 51.10
N ASN A 309 18.21 6.86 51.29
CA ASN A 309 17.59 8.16 51.58
C ASN A 309 17.87 9.27 50.55
N ILE A 310 18.22 8.91 49.31
CA ILE A 310 18.36 9.87 48.20
C ILE A 310 17.02 10.04 47.48
N SER A 311 16.70 11.24 47.02
CA SER A 311 15.54 11.43 46.14
C SER A 311 15.85 10.91 44.73
N ILE A 312 14.84 10.47 43.98
CA ILE A 312 15.04 10.05 42.57
C ILE A 312 15.68 11.17 41.76
N ARG A 313 15.23 12.41 41.95
CA ARG A 313 15.80 13.59 41.31
C ARG A 313 17.30 13.73 41.59
N ASP A 314 17.69 13.64 42.86
CA ASP A 314 19.09 13.80 43.26
C ASP A 314 19.95 12.66 42.74
N TYR A 315 19.43 11.44 42.74
CA TYR A 315 20.12 10.28 42.15
C TYR A 315 20.43 10.50 40.65
N PHE A 316 19.46 10.95 39.85
CA PHE A 316 19.72 11.27 38.45
C PHE A 316 20.60 12.51 38.28
N ALA A 317 20.54 13.48 39.19
CA ALA A 317 21.45 14.61 39.18
C ALA A 317 22.91 14.15 39.37
N GLU A 318 23.17 13.16 40.22
CA GLU A 318 24.49 12.54 40.33
C GLU A 318 24.90 11.79 39.06
N LEU A 319 23.98 11.04 38.42
CA LEU A 319 24.27 10.40 37.14
C LEU A 319 24.65 11.42 36.06
N LYS A 320 23.92 12.54 35.96
CA LYS A 320 24.19 13.60 34.99
C LYS A 320 25.50 14.35 35.20
N LYS A 321 26.15 14.23 36.37
CA LYS A 321 27.49 14.80 36.60
C LYS A 321 28.61 13.92 36.03
N ARG A 322 28.32 12.66 35.72
CA ARG A 322 29.34 11.73 35.24
C ARG A 322 29.50 11.88 33.73
N GLU A 323 30.71 12.20 33.28
CA GLU A 323 31.00 12.37 31.84
C GLU A 323 30.78 11.08 31.05
N ASP A 324 30.94 9.90 31.66
CA ASP A 324 30.71 8.61 31.00
C ASP A 324 29.23 8.35 30.66
N MET A 325 28.29 9.16 31.18
CA MET A 325 26.85 9.08 30.89
C MET A 325 26.44 9.79 29.60
N PHE A 326 27.36 10.44 28.90
CA PHE A 326 27.07 11.16 27.67
C PHE A 326 28.01 10.72 26.54
N PHE A 327 27.63 11.06 25.32
CA PHE A 327 28.50 11.02 24.15
C PHE A 327 29.00 12.43 23.85
N ASP A 328 30.15 12.52 23.18
CA ASP A 328 30.82 13.79 22.90
C ASP A 328 30.33 14.43 21.59
N THR A 329 29.90 13.62 20.62
CA THR A 329 29.54 14.08 19.28
C THR A 329 28.15 13.66 18.85
N GLU A 330 27.57 14.41 17.89
CA GLU A 330 26.29 14.08 17.24
C GLU A 330 26.36 12.70 16.56
N ASP A 331 27.47 12.41 15.85
CA ASP A 331 27.67 11.14 15.16
C ASP A 331 27.70 9.95 16.11
N ASP A 332 28.32 10.09 17.30
CA ASP A 332 28.34 9.03 18.31
C ASP A 332 26.94 8.74 18.86
N ILE A 333 26.12 9.78 19.05
CA ILE A 333 24.72 9.61 19.51
C ILE A 333 23.92 8.83 18.47
N ILE A 334 24.04 9.21 17.18
CA ILE A 334 23.35 8.54 16.08
C ILE A 334 23.82 7.09 15.94
N ALA A 335 25.14 6.85 16.00
CA ALA A 335 25.71 5.51 15.93
C ALA A 335 25.28 4.61 17.09
N GLU A 336 25.14 5.16 18.30
CA GLU A 336 24.61 4.39 19.44
C GLU A 336 23.13 4.05 19.25
N TYR A 337 22.30 4.96 18.74
CA TYR A 337 20.91 4.63 18.44
C TYR A 337 20.80 3.51 17.40
N GLU A 338 21.55 3.60 16.30
CA GLU A 338 21.66 2.53 15.29
C GLU A 338 22.13 1.21 15.91
N ASN A 339 23.12 1.24 16.82
CA ASN A 339 23.58 0.07 17.54
C ASN A 339 22.46 -0.55 18.40
N ILE A 340 21.78 0.28 19.20
CA ILE A 340 20.67 -0.15 20.06
C ILE A 340 19.60 -0.85 19.22
N ILE A 341 19.18 -0.23 18.12
CA ILE A 341 18.11 -0.75 17.25
C ILE A 341 18.52 -2.09 16.64
N HIS A 342 19.63 -2.13 15.90
CA HIS A 342 19.97 -3.28 15.08
C HIS A 342 20.67 -4.41 15.83
N ARG A 343 21.36 -4.11 16.93
CA ARG A 343 22.18 -5.09 17.67
C ARG A 343 21.57 -5.54 18.99
N ARG A 344 20.75 -4.69 19.64
CA ARG A 344 20.18 -5.00 20.95
C ARG A 344 18.68 -5.31 20.88
N ILE A 345 17.92 -4.55 20.09
CA ILE A 345 16.45 -4.68 19.99
C ILE A 345 16.04 -5.77 18.98
N GLU A 346 16.45 -5.65 17.72
CA GLU A 346 16.01 -6.54 16.63
C GLU A 346 16.14 -8.04 16.93
N PRO A 347 17.24 -8.53 17.54
CA PRO A 347 17.38 -9.96 17.86
C PRO A 347 16.32 -10.52 18.81
N HIS A 348 15.58 -9.67 19.52
CA HIS A 348 14.55 -10.07 20.48
C HIS A 348 13.12 -10.00 19.92
N LEU A 349 12.91 -9.42 18.74
CA LEU A 349 11.57 -9.17 18.21
C LEU A 349 10.75 -10.46 18.00
N ASN A 350 11.39 -11.56 17.60
CA ASN A 350 10.74 -12.85 17.41
C ASN A 350 10.13 -13.47 18.69
N LYS A 351 10.54 -12.98 19.88
CA LYS A 351 9.94 -13.37 21.16
C LYS A 351 8.55 -12.79 21.34
N PHE A 352 8.28 -11.64 20.70
CA PHE A 352 7.06 -10.86 20.87
C PHE A 352 6.22 -10.74 19.60
N PHE A 353 6.74 -11.06 18.42
CA PHE A 353 6.03 -10.93 17.15
C PHE A 353 6.26 -12.17 16.29
N ARG A 354 5.18 -12.72 15.71
CA ARG A 354 5.26 -13.88 14.80
C ARG A 354 5.88 -13.47 13.48
N ASP A 355 5.23 -12.51 12.83
CA ASP A 355 5.59 -12.01 11.51
C ASP A 355 6.00 -10.54 11.64
N GLN A 356 7.08 -10.12 10.98
CA GLN A 356 7.52 -8.72 10.99
C GLN A 356 7.49 -8.20 9.54
N PRO A 357 6.92 -7.01 9.27
CA PRO A 357 6.87 -6.44 7.92
C PRO A 357 8.24 -6.26 7.24
N GLY A 358 9.33 -6.20 8.01
CA GLY A 358 10.69 -6.13 7.49
C GLY A 358 11.03 -4.81 6.77
N LEU A 359 10.29 -3.74 7.02
CA LEU A 359 10.59 -2.41 6.48
C LEU A 359 11.83 -1.84 7.17
N PRO A 360 12.69 -1.07 6.47
CA PRO A 360 13.89 -0.50 7.06
C PRO A 360 13.58 0.74 7.91
N VAL A 361 14.39 0.97 8.95
CA VAL A 361 14.45 2.20 9.75
C VAL A 361 15.88 2.72 9.78
N VAL A 362 16.02 4.05 9.76
CA VAL A 362 17.29 4.77 9.90
C VAL A 362 17.18 5.87 10.94
N VAL A 363 18.31 6.28 11.52
CA VAL A 363 18.36 7.37 12.51
C VAL A 363 18.96 8.63 11.89
N HIS A 364 18.31 9.77 12.10
CA HIS A 364 18.79 11.08 11.65
C HIS A 364 18.80 12.12 12.78
N PRO A 365 19.73 13.08 12.78
CA PRO A 365 19.68 14.18 13.73
C PRO A 365 18.51 15.11 13.40
N MET A 366 17.84 15.61 14.44
CA MET A 366 16.80 16.62 14.26
C MET A 366 17.39 17.93 13.70
N PRO A 367 16.70 18.60 12.74
CA PRO A 367 17.19 19.84 12.15
C PRO A 367 17.15 21.03 13.13
N SER A 368 16.30 20.96 14.15
CA SER A 368 16.11 22.00 15.17
C SER A 368 15.83 21.38 16.53
N ASP A 369 16.12 22.11 17.60
CA ASP A 369 15.83 21.67 18.97
C ASP A 369 14.31 21.59 19.23
N GLY A 370 13.88 20.63 20.07
CA GLY A 370 12.46 20.31 20.27
C GLY A 370 12.24 19.19 21.30
N SER A 371 11.40 18.20 20.94
CA SER A 371 11.20 16.96 21.71
C SER A 371 12.50 16.14 21.80
N ARG A 372 12.49 15.03 22.58
CA ARG A 372 13.65 14.11 22.66
C ARG A 372 13.90 13.39 21.32
N GLY A 373 12.85 13.11 20.58
CA GLY A 373 12.87 12.52 19.24
C GLY A 373 11.48 12.48 18.63
N TRP A 374 11.37 11.97 17.41
CA TRP A 374 10.10 11.62 16.74
C TRP A 374 10.34 10.67 15.56
N TYR A 375 9.32 9.90 15.21
CA TYR A 375 9.35 8.97 14.09
C TYR A 375 8.59 9.48 12.86
N TYR A 376 9.13 9.19 11.67
CA TYR A 376 8.49 9.40 10.38
C TYR A 376 8.35 8.08 9.62
N SER A 377 7.12 7.71 9.27
CA SER A 377 6.83 6.44 8.58
C SER A 377 7.45 6.37 7.20
N GLY A 378 7.97 5.19 6.82
CA GLY A 378 8.51 4.89 5.49
C GLY A 378 7.44 4.72 4.42
N SER A 379 7.79 4.10 3.29
CA SER A 379 6.84 3.68 2.25
C SER A 379 6.54 2.19 2.35
N ALA A 380 5.31 1.78 1.96
CA ALA A 380 4.88 0.38 2.00
C ALA A 380 5.70 -0.56 1.11
N ASP A 381 6.37 -0.02 0.08
CA ASP A 381 7.29 -0.74 -0.80
C ASP A 381 8.74 -0.80 -0.27
N GLY A 382 9.03 -0.20 0.88
CA GLY A 382 10.35 -0.16 1.50
C GLY A 382 11.39 0.71 0.79
N MET A 383 11.01 1.44 -0.28
CA MET A 383 11.94 2.31 -1.03
C MET A 383 12.37 3.53 -0.21
N ARG A 384 11.48 4.04 0.65
CA ARG A 384 11.78 5.10 1.62
C ARG A 384 11.76 4.49 3.02
N PRO A 385 12.89 4.47 3.74
CA PRO A 385 12.92 3.94 5.09
C PRO A 385 12.07 4.79 6.04
N GLY A 386 11.64 4.17 7.13
CA GLY A 386 11.21 4.93 8.30
C GLY A 386 12.39 5.71 8.88
N ILE A 387 12.14 6.89 9.42
CA ILE A 387 13.21 7.74 9.98
C ILE A 387 12.89 8.01 11.44
N PHE A 388 13.78 7.60 12.32
CA PHE A 388 13.81 8.07 13.71
C PHE A 388 14.69 9.33 13.77
N TYR A 389 14.06 10.49 13.97
CA TYR A 389 14.77 11.73 14.22
C TYR A 389 15.12 11.87 15.70
N ALA A 390 16.41 11.79 16.04
CA ALA A 390 16.92 11.96 17.39
C ALA A 390 17.35 13.41 17.66
N ASN A 391 16.99 13.96 18.81
CA ASN A 391 17.43 15.31 19.18
C ASN A 391 18.86 15.29 19.72
N THR A 392 19.77 15.82 18.91
CA THR A 392 21.20 15.92 19.19
C THR A 392 21.64 17.34 19.56
N LYS A 393 20.69 18.30 19.64
CA LYS A 393 20.96 19.72 19.97
C LYS A 393 21.16 19.94 21.47
N ARG A 394 20.90 18.93 22.29
CA ARG A 394 21.13 18.88 23.73
C ARG A 394 21.96 17.64 24.06
N ARG A 395 22.67 17.66 25.19
CA ARG A 395 23.35 16.46 25.71
C ARG A 395 22.30 15.38 25.99
N VAL A 396 22.47 14.19 25.40
CA VAL A 396 21.58 13.04 25.58
C VAL A 396 22.18 12.09 26.60
N PRO A 397 21.55 11.87 27.77
CA PRO A 397 22.03 10.88 28.72
C PRO A 397 21.83 9.45 28.20
N LYS A 398 22.85 8.60 28.30
CA LYS A 398 22.81 7.19 27.86
C LYS A 398 21.65 6.40 28.47
N TYR A 399 21.28 6.71 29.72
CA TYR A 399 20.23 5.98 30.43
C TYR A 399 18.84 6.06 29.75
N VAL A 400 18.52 7.12 29.01
CA VAL A 400 17.22 7.21 28.30
C VAL A 400 17.24 6.64 26.88
N MET A 401 18.43 6.38 26.31
CA MET A 401 18.57 6.07 24.89
C MET A 401 17.88 4.76 24.49
N MET A 402 18.00 3.70 25.30
CA MET A 402 17.32 2.43 25.03
C MET A 402 15.79 2.61 24.98
N SER A 403 15.22 3.26 26.00
CA SER A 403 13.76 3.50 26.06
C SER A 403 13.26 4.32 24.86
N LEU A 404 14.00 5.37 24.48
CA LEU A 404 13.61 6.19 23.33
C LEU A 404 13.77 5.45 22.00
N ALA A 405 14.82 4.64 21.85
CA ALA A 405 14.99 3.81 20.66
C ALA A 405 13.83 2.82 20.52
N MET A 406 13.45 2.14 21.60
CA MET A 406 12.30 1.24 21.58
C MET A 406 10.98 1.94 21.23
N HIS A 407 10.79 3.17 21.72
CA HIS A 407 9.61 4.00 21.48
C HIS A 407 9.47 4.41 20.00
N GLU A 408 10.52 5.01 19.43
CA GLU A 408 10.48 5.62 18.11
C GLU A 408 10.71 4.61 16.97
N SER A 409 11.37 3.48 17.26
CA SER A 409 11.69 2.46 16.27
C SER A 409 10.98 1.13 16.56
N ASN A 410 11.74 0.03 16.73
CA ASN A 410 11.24 -1.28 17.04
C ASN A 410 11.24 -1.51 18.56
N PRO A 411 10.23 -2.15 19.16
CA PRO A 411 8.95 -2.54 18.58
C PRO A 411 7.87 -1.43 18.63
N GLY A 412 8.23 -0.18 18.91
CA GLY A 412 7.30 0.95 19.02
C GLY A 412 6.76 1.45 17.66
N HIS A 413 6.90 2.75 17.40
CA HIS A 413 6.25 3.42 16.26
C HIS A 413 6.62 2.81 14.90
N HIS A 414 7.89 2.49 14.66
CA HIS A 414 8.30 1.93 13.37
C HIS A 414 7.60 0.60 13.09
N LEU A 415 7.60 -0.32 14.05
CA LEU A 415 6.97 -1.62 13.86
C LEU A 415 5.44 -1.47 13.69
N GLN A 416 4.80 -0.69 14.56
CA GLN A 416 3.35 -0.45 14.55
C GLN A 416 2.86 0.17 13.23
N MET A 417 3.54 1.20 12.74
CA MET A 417 3.20 1.82 11.46
C MET A 417 3.54 0.91 10.29
N SER A 418 4.61 0.10 10.38
CA SER A 418 4.96 -0.86 9.35
C SER A 418 3.87 -1.92 9.15
N TYR A 419 3.26 -2.44 10.22
CA TYR A 419 2.11 -3.35 10.10
C TYR A 419 0.94 -2.68 9.37
N SER A 420 0.64 -1.43 9.71
CA SER A 420 -0.46 -0.69 9.07
C SER A 420 -0.21 -0.50 7.57
N LEU A 421 1.05 -0.26 7.16
CA LEU A 421 1.44 -0.07 5.77
C LEU A 421 1.38 -1.37 4.94
N THR A 422 1.74 -2.51 5.52
CA THR A 422 1.84 -3.79 4.79
C THR A 422 0.58 -4.65 4.88
N SER A 423 -0.32 -4.36 5.83
CA SER A 423 -1.57 -5.10 6.00
C SER A 423 -2.60 -4.78 4.91
N ASP A 424 -3.56 -5.68 4.71
CA ASP A 424 -4.68 -5.49 3.79
C ASP A 424 -5.78 -4.59 4.41
N LEU A 425 -5.45 -3.33 4.69
CA LEU A 425 -6.37 -2.31 5.20
C LEU A 425 -6.91 -1.43 4.06
N SER A 426 -8.10 -0.84 4.26
CA SER A 426 -8.70 0.15 3.36
C SER A 426 -7.87 1.44 3.29
N ASP A 427 -7.94 2.17 2.18
CA ASP A 427 -7.07 3.32 1.92
C ASP A 427 -7.19 4.42 2.99
N PHE A 428 -8.39 4.67 3.50
CA PHE A 428 -8.61 5.68 4.55
C PHE A 428 -7.99 5.28 5.90
N ARG A 429 -7.78 3.97 6.14
CA ARG A 429 -7.11 3.44 7.33
C ARG A 429 -5.59 3.43 7.19
N LYS A 430 -5.08 3.02 6.02
CA LYS A 430 -3.63 3.01 5.72
C LYS A 430 -3.01 4.40 5.77
N ASN A 431 -3.77 5.39 5.32
CA ASN A 431 -3.31 6.77 5.21
C ASN A 431 -3.92 7.62 6.33
N SER A 432 -3.85 7.11 7.57
CA SER A 432 -4.30 7.87 8.74
C SER A 432 -3.47 9.15 8.88
N GLU A 433 -4.15 10.29 8.85
CA GLU A 433 -3.50 11.59 8.74
C GLU A 433 -2.75 12.00 10.01
N ASN A 434 -1.65 12.72 9.84
CA ASN A 434 -1.13 13.55 10.91
C ASN A 434 -1.99 14.82 11.03
N ASN A 435 -2.93 14.83 11.97
CA ASN A 435 -3.82 15.97 12.16
C ASN A 435 -3.10 17.15 12.81
N GLU A 436 -3.34 18.36 12.27
CA GLU A 436 -2.95 19.60 12.93
C GLU A 436 -3.73 19.73 14.25
N LYS A 437 -3.01 19.74 15.37
CA LYS A 437 -3.58 19.68 16.73
C LYS A 437 -4.34 20.95 17.08
N PHE A 438 -4.04 22.09 16.46
CA PHE A 438 -4.87 23.28 16.58
C PHE A 438 -6.33 23.05 16.15
N ARG A 439 -6.65 22.02 15.36
CA ARG A 439 -8.04 21.73 14.98
C ARG A 439 -8.81 20.91 16.02
N VAL A 440 -8.15 20.31 17.01
CA VAL A 440 -8.80 19.41 17.99
C VAL A 440 -9.74 20.17 18.93
N PRO A 441 -10.98 19.67 19.18
CA PRO A 441 -11.54 18.36 18.78
C PRO A 441 -12.33 18.38 17.46
N PHE A 442 -12.26 19.45 16.67
CA PHE A 442 -12.84 19.54 15.32
C PHE A 442 -11.89 19.01 14.24
N ALA A 443 -11.53 17.73 14.34
CA ALA A 443 -10.68 17.01 13.39
C ALA A 443 -11.09 15.53 13.29
N ILE A 444 -10.72 14.85 12.21
CA ILE A 444 -10.89 13.40 12.12
C ILE A 444 -9.89 12.75 13.09
N PRO A 445 -10.28 11.85 13.99
CA PRO A 445 -9.35 11.22 14.95
C PRO A 445 -8.15 10.52 14.28
N SER A 446 -6.96 10.73 14.85
CA SER A 446 -5.74 9.96 14.54
C SER A 446 -5.44 8.89 15.60
N TYR A 447 -6.38 8.63 16.52
CA TYR A 447 -6.29 7.65 17.61
C TYR A 447 -4.96 7.70 18.38
N THR A 448 -4.58 8.91 18.82
CA THR A 448 -3.28 9.17 19.46
C THR A 448 -3.05 8.33 20.72
N ALA A 449 -4.09 8.02 21.50
CA ALA A 449 -3.95 7.10 22.64
C ALA A 449 -3.55 5.68 22.24
N PHE A 450 -4.03 5.15 21.11
CA PHE A 450 -3.56 3.87 20.59
C PHE A 450 -2.09 3.96 20.19
N VAL A 451 -1.74 4.96 19.36
CA VAL A 451 -0.40 5.09 18.76
C VAL A 451 0.67 5.31 19.83
N GLU A 452 0.46 6.28 20.71
CA GLU A 452 1.39 6.63 21.78
C GLU A 452 1.37 5.58 22.92
N GLY A 453 0.20 5.00 23.17
CA GLY A 453 0.04 3.92 24.14
C GLY A 453 0.79 2.66 23.74
N TRP A 454 0.76 2.30 22.46
CA TRP A 454 1.54 1.19 21.92
C TRP A 454 3.04 1.43 22.09
N ALA A 455 3.54 2.60 21.70
CA ALA A 455 4.97 2.89 21.80
C ALA A 455 5.47 2.87 23.26
N LEU A 456 4.68 3.40 24.20
CA LEU A 456 5.01 3.31 25.63
C LEU A 456 4.89 1.87 26.17
N TYR A 457 3.90 1.10 25.72
CA TYR A 457 3.79 -0.33 26.03
C TYR A 457 4.99 -1.12 25.51
N ALA A 458 5.46 -0.81 24.30
CA ALA A 458 6.63 -1.44 23.69
C ALA A 458 7.90 -1.25 24.52
N GLU A 459 8.09 -0.10 25.17
CA GLU A 459 9.22 0.14 26.09
C GLU A 459 9.23 -0.88 27.25
N SER A 460 8.05 -1.30 27.73
CA SER A 460 7.91 -2.26 28.83
C SER A 460 8.36 -3.68 28.48
N LEU A 461 8.29 -4.05 27.19
CA LEU A 461 8.75 -5.34 26.69
C LEU A 461 10.28 -5.52 26.86
N GLY A 462 11.01 -4.40 26.95
CA GLY A 462 12.45 -4.41 27.24
C GLY A 462 12.77 -4.94 28.64
N VAL A 463 11.86 -4.73 29.61
CA VAL A 463 11.98 -5.24 30.97
C VAL A 463 11.81 -6.76 30.97
N GLU A 464 10.81 -7.28 30.26
CA GLU A 464 10.54 -8.72 30.15
C GLU A 464 11.67 -9.50 29.44
N THR A 465 12.37 -8.85 28.50
CA THR A 465 13.49 -9.46 27.78
C THR A 465 14.84 -9.30 28.45
N GLY A 466 14.96 -8.42 29.45
CA GLY A 466 16.23 -8.07 30.07
C GLY A 466 17.16 -7.25 29.17
N ILE A 467 16.64 -6.54 28.16
CA ILE A 467 17.44 -5.71 27.24
C ILE A 467 18.04 -4.49 27.94
N TYR A 468 17.40 -4.02 29.02
CA TYR A 468 17.96 -3.05 29.94
C TYR A 468 19.03 -3.72 30.81
N GLU A 469 20.20 -3.98 30.22
CA GLU A 469 21.29 -4.76 30.82
C GLU A 469 21.90 -4.09 32.04
N LYS A 470 21.93 -2.75 32.04
CA LYS A 470 22.51 -1.96 33.11
C LYS A 470 21.39 -1.33 33.94
N ASP A 471 21.55 -1.33 35.26
CA ASP A 471 20.54 -0.77 36.15
C ASP A 471 20.18 0.69 35.82
N TYR A 472 21.14 1.51 35.34
CA TYR A 472 20.84 2.88 34.94
C TYR A 472 19.96 2.94 33.69
N GLU A 473 20.06 1.98 32.76
CA GLU A 473 19.17 1.90 31.59
C GLU A 473 17.75 1.53 32.04
N LEU A 474 17.62 0.58 32.96
CA LEU A 474 16.33 0.21 33.56
C LEU A 474 15.71 1.37 34.35
N LEU A 475 16.52 2.10 35.12
CA LEU A 475 16.09 3.33 35.79
C LEU A 475 15.72 4.42 34.78
N GLY A 476 16.41 4.51 33.65
CA GLY A 476 16.07 5.44 32.57
C GLY A 476 14.75 5.10 31.88
N TYR A 477 14.40 3.81 31.75
CA TYR A 477 13.06 3.38 31.37
C TYR A 477 12.00 3.86 32.38
N TYR A 478 12.20 3.60 33.67
CA TYR A 478 11.26 4.06 34.69
C TYR A 478 11.20 5.60 34.79
N GLU A 479 12.29 6.33 34.50
CA GLU A 479 12.26 7.78 34.35
C GLU A 479 11.37 8.21 33.19
N SER A 480 11.52 7.56 32.04
CA SER A 480 10.68 7.76 30.87
C SER A 480 9.20 7.52 31.22
N GLU A 481 8.88 6.44 31.92
CA GLU A 481 7.52 6.10 32.36
C GLU A 481 6.97 7.11 33.36
N LEU A 482 7.76 7.49 34.37
CA LEU A 482 7.42 8.47 35.39
C LEU A 482 7.13 9.84 34.77
N PHE A 483 7.89 10.22 33.74
CA PHE A 483 7.64 11.43 32.97
C PHE A 483 6.27 11.41 32.28
N ARG A 484 5.86 10.27 31.68
CA ARG A 484 4.52 10.13 31.07
C ARG A 484 3.39 10.03 32.10
N ALA A 485 3.64 9.48 33.28
CA ALA A 485 2.67 9.52 34.39
C ALA A 485 2.45 10.96 34.90
N ALA A 486 3.53 11.74 35.05
CA ALA A 486 3.45 13.15 35.43
C ALA A 486 2.68 14.01 34.42
N ARG A 487 2.72 13.68 33.12
CA ARG A 487 1.89 14.35 32.10
C ARG A 487 0.39 14.30 32.41
N LEU A 488 -0.11 13.19 32.97
CA LEU A 488 -1.54 13.08 33.34
C LEU A 488 -1.93 14.13 34.37
N ALA A 489 -1.10 14.28 35.42
CA ALA A 489 -1.34 15.23 36.49
C ALA A 489 -1.13 16.68 36.04
N VAL A 490 -0.11 16.95 35.23
CA VAL A 490 0.23 18.31 34.79
C VAL A 490 -0.77 18.84 33.75
N ASP A 491 -1.15 18.05 32.75
CA ASP A 491 -2.09 18.48 31.71
C ASP A 491 -3.47 18.79 32.32
N THR A 492 -4.01 17.87 33.13
CA THR A 492 -5.26 18.11 33.87
C THR A 492 -5.11 19.22 34.92
N GLY A 493 -3.94 19.31 35.55
CA GLY A 493 -3.57 20.36 36.48
C GLY A 493 -3.73 21.74 35.85
N LEU A 494 -3.10 21.94 34.69
CA LEU A 494 -3.21 23.16 33.89
C LEU A 494 -4.66 23.42 33.48
N HIS A 495 -5.28 22.50 32.74
CA HIS A 495 -6.50 22.81 31.99
C HIS A 495 -7.79 22.69 32.80
N TYR A 496 -7.81 21.93 33.89
CA TYR A 496 -9.02 21.72 34.70
C TYR A 496 -8.87 22.23 36.14
N PHE A 497 -7.73 21.96 36.79
CA PHE A 497 -7.47 22.42 38.16
C PHE A 497 -6.83 23.82 38.24
N ASN A 498 -6.69 24.50 37.09
CA ASN A 498 -6.21 25.86 36.97
C ASN A 498 -4.81 26.09 37.59
N TRP A 499 -3.94 25.08 37.52
CA TRP A 499 -2.53 25.26 37.86
C TRP A 499 -1.92 26.36 36.99
N THR A 500 -1.12 27.19 37.62
CA THR A 500 -0.22 28.08 36.91
C THR A 500 0.86 27.27 36.19
N ARG A 501 1.47 27.90 35.17
CA ARG A 501 2.65 27.34 34.50
C ARG A 501 3.75 26.97 35.49
N ASP A 502 4.00 27.80 36.50
CA ASP A 502 5.06 27.56 37.48
C ASP A 502 4.73 26.38 38.41
N GLN A 503 3.46 26.22 38.81
CA GLN A 503 3.02 25.03 39.56
C GLN A 503 3.20 23.75 38.74
N ALA A 504 2.87 23.78 37.45
CA ALA A 504 3.09 22.65 36.54
C ALA A 504 4.59 22.30 36.39
N GLN A 505 5.47 23.30 36.28
CA GLN A 505 6.91 23.09 36.21
C GLN A 505 7.48 22.55 37.51
N GLU A 506 7.07 23.13 38.64
CA GLU A 506 7.50 22.68 39.96
C GLU A 506 7.06 21.23 40.22
N PHE A 507 5.85 20.87 39.78
CA PHE A 507 5.39 19.48 39.87
C PHE A 507 6.32 18.52 39.12
N PHE A 508 6.73 18.84 37.89
CA PHE A 508 7.72 18.03 37.18
C PHE A 508 9.06 17.98 37.91
N ILE A 509 9.57 19.12 38.37
CA ILE A 509 10.85 19.22 39.10
C ILE A 509 10.86 18.33 40.34
N GLN A 510 9.72 18.20 41.02
CA GLN A 510 9.59 17.37 42.24
C GLN A 510 9.45 15.88 41.95
N HIS A 511 9.00 15.50 40.75
CA HIS A 511 8.62 14.12 40.46
C HIS A 511 9.50 13.44 39.42
N THR A 512 10.20 14.17 38.55
CA THR A 512 10.98 13.58 37.45
C THR A 512 12.45 14.00 37.50
N ALA A 513 13.25 13.38 36.64
CA ALA A 513 14.66 13.70 36.47
C ALA A 513 14.93 14.56 35.22
N GLU A 514 13.92 15.18 34.62
CA GLU A 514 14.09 16.00 33.42
C GLU A 514 14.83 17.31 33.75
N SER A 515 15.56 17.83 32.76
CA SER A 515 16.19 19.15 32.80
C SER A 515 15.15 20.27 32.93
N LYS A 516 15.53 21.41 33.52
CA LYS A 516 14.64 22.58 33.63
C LYS A 516 14.25 23.09 32.24
N GLU A 517 15.20 23.07 31.31
CA GLU A 517 15.01 23.47 29.91
C GLU A 517 14.00 22.54 29.22
N GLY A 518 14.11 21.22 29.42
CA GLY A 518 13.16 20.25 28.91
C GLY A 518 11.75 20.43 29.49
N ILE A 519 11.64 20.60 30.81
CA ILE A 519 10.36 20.82 31.50
C ILE A 519 9.65 22.08 30.98
N VAL A 520 10.39 23.17 30.75
CA VAL A 520 9.83 24.41 30.20
C VAL A 520 9.19 24.18 28.82
N VAL A 521 9.91 23.49 27.93
CA VAL A 521 9.42 23.18 26.57
C VAL A 521 8.17 22.31 26.61
N GLU A 522 8.14 21.32 27.48
CA GLU A 522 7.04 20.37 27.61
C GLU A 522 5.79 21.00 28.23
N VAL A 523 5.92 21.79 29.30
CA VAL A 523 4.78 22.52 29.88
C VAL A 523 4.20 23.52 28.87
N ASP A 524 5.04 24.23 28.11
CA ASP A 524 4.58 25.15 27.06
C ASP A 524 3.88 24.40 25.91
N ARG A 525 4.29 23.15 25.63
CA ARG A 525 3.58 22.27 24.70
C ARG A 525 2.20 21.90 25.23
N TYR A 526 2.06 21.55 26.51
CA TYR A 526 0.75 21.14 27.06
C TYR A 526 -0.24 22.31 27.09
N ILE A 527 0.23 23.52 27.42
CA ILE A 527 -0.54 24.76 27.28
C ILE A 527 -1.07 24.96 25.85
N THR A 528 -0.31 24.50 24.85
CA THR A 528 -0.60 24.65 23.42
C THR A 528 -1.50 23.54 22.87
N TRP A 529 -1.30 22.29 23.30
CA TRP A 529 -2.04 21.10 22.85
C TRP A 529 -2.75 20.41 24.03
N PRO A 530 -3.90 20.97 24.47
CA PRO A 530 -4.61 20.51 25.65
C PRO A 530 -5.08 19.05 25.50
N GLY A 531 -4.73 18.18 26.45
CA GLY A 531 -5.20 16.79 26.51
C GLY A 531 -4.30 15.80 25.79
N GLN A 532 -3.47 16.25 24.82
CA GLN A 532 -2.60 15.36 24.06
C GLN A 532 -1.57 14.64 24.95
N ALA A 533 -1.06 15.31 25.98
CA ALA A 533 -0.07 14.73 26.87
C ALA A 533 -0.61 13.53 27.68
N THR A 534 -1.93 13.39 27.78
CA THR A 534 -2.59 12.31 28.54
C THR A 534 -2.64 10.98 27.80
N THR A 535 -2.46 10.99 26.47
CA THR A 535 -2.68 9.83 25.61
C THR A 535 -1.69 8.69 25.87
N TYR A 536 -0.44 9.03 26.17
CA TYR A 536 0.67 8.09 26.34
C TYR A 536 0.38 7.07 27.43
N LYS A 537 0.24 7.54 28.68
CA LYS A 537 0.08 6.67 29.84
C LYS A 537 -1.29 6.01 29.88
N ILE A 538 -2.35 6.70 29.45
CA ILE A 538 -3.71 6.11 29.38
C ILE A 538 -3.74 4.98 28.34
N GLY A 539 -3.20 5.20 27.15
CA GLY A 539 -3.13 4.18 26.10
C GLY A 539 -2.31 2.96 26.50
N GLU A 540 -1.15 3.17 27.13
CA GLU A 540 -0.31 2.09 27.66
C GLU A 540 -1.08 1.26 28.70
N LEU A 541 -1.68 1.92 29.70
CA LEU A 541 -2.44 1.23 30.75
C LEU A 541 -3.61 0.45 30.18
N TRP A 542 -4.25 0.97 29.12
CA TRP A 542 -5.32 0.25 28.43
C TRP A 542 -4.81 -1.02 27.76
N ILE A 543 -3.74 -0.93 26.98
CA ILE A 543 -3.13 -2.10 26.31
C ILE A 543 -2.63 -3.13 27.34
N ARG A 544 -2.00 -2.68 28.42
CA ARG A 544 -1.58 -3.55 29.54
C ARG A 544 -2.78 -4.24 30.19
N ALA A 545 -3.87 -3.52 30.46
CA ALA A 545 -5.08 -4.11 31.04
C ALA A 545 -5.71 -5.15 30.10
N LEU A 546 -5.72 -4.90 28.78
CA LEU A 546 -6.16 -5.88 27.79
C LEU A 546 -5.26 -7.12 27.76
N ARG A 547 -3.94 -6.94 27.86
CA ARG A 547 -2.98 -8.04 27.96
C ARG A 547 -3.19 -8.86 29.24
N GLU A 548 -3.23 -8.21 30.40
CA GLU A 548 -3.46 -8.86 31.69
C GLU A 548 -4.77 -9.66 31.69
N ARG A 549 -5.81 -9.12 31.05
CA ARG A 549 -7.08 -9.82 30.86
C ARG A 549 -6.92 -11.05 29.96
N ALA A 550 -6.23 -10.93 28.83
CA ALA A 550 -5.95 -12.05 27.95
C ALA A 550 -5.13 -13.14 28.64
N GLU A 551 -4.06 -12.78 29.35
CA GLU A 551 -3.24 -13.68 30.17
C GLU A 551 -4.09 -14.40 31.22
N LYS A 552 -4.97 -13.67 31.90
CA LYS A 552 -5.88 -14.24 32.90
C LYS A 552 -6.88 -15.22 32.28
N GLU A 553 -7.56 -14.84 31.20
CA GLU A 553 -8.61 -15.64 30.60
C GLU A 553 -8.06 -16.86 29.84
N LEU A 554 -6.90 -16.74 29.18
CA LEU A 554 -6.26 -17.83 28.45
C LEU A 554 -5.28 -18.66 29.31
N GLY A 555 -4.81 -18.13 30.44
CA GLY A 555 -3.89 -18.82 31.37
C GLY A 555 -4.55 -19.60 32.51
N ILE A 556 -5.78 -19.25 32.95
CA ILE A 556 -6.36 -19.82 34.18
C ILE A 556 -7.13 -21.13 33.97
N GLU A 557 -7.70 -21.41 32.80
CA GLU A 557 -8.79 -22.39 32.73
C GLU A 557 -8.40 -23.88 32.66
N ARG A 558 -7.12 -24.22 32.48
CA ARG A 558 -6.66 -25.61 32.66
C ARG A 558 -6.79 -26.11 34.10
N ARG A 559 -6.95 -25.23 35.09
CA ARG A 559 -7.03 -25.63 36.51
C ARG A 559 -8.38 -26.16 36.97
N LYS A 560 -9.49 -26.01 36.22
CA LYS A 560 -10.83 -26.38 36.73
C LYS A 560 -11.59 -27.47 35.97
N SER A 561 -11.25 -27.78 34.72
CA SER A 561 -12.10 -28.64 33.89
C SER A 561 -11.68 -30.12 33.83
N TRP A 562 -10.38 -30.44 33.85
CA TRP A 562 -9.91 -31.80 33.51
C TRP A 562 -9.33 -32.64 34.65
N VAL A 563 -9.04 -32.06 35.82
CA VAL A 563 -8.31 -32.78 36.90
C VAL A 563 -9.24 -33.49 37.90
N SER A 564 -10.57 -33.36 37.79
CA SER A 564 -11.45 -33.84 38.86
C SER A 564 -11.69 -35.36 38.90
N HIS A 565 -11.35 -36.18 37.88
CA HIS A 565 -11.84 -37.57 37.87
C HIS A 565 -10.90 -38.74 37.54
N ARG A 566 -9.58 -38.60 37.31
CA ARG A 566 -8.80 -39.84 37.10
C ARG A 566 -7.27 -39.87 37.28
N LEU A 567 -6.63 -38.95 38.00
CA LEU A 567 -5.19 -39.06 38.26
C LEU A 567 -4.82 -38.65 39.69
N SER A 568 -4.21 -39.58 40.44
CA SER A 568 -3.58 -39.33 41.73
C SER A 568 -2.10 -39.68 41.65
N GLY A 569 -1.21 -38.70 41.89
CA GLY A 569 0.23 -38.92 42.03
C GLY A 569 1.12 -38.05 41.11
N PRO A 570 2.46 -38.28 41.11
CA PRO A 570 3.50 -37.43 40.50
C PRO A 570 3.34 -37.12 39.00
N CYS A 571 2.46 -37.83 38.29
CA CYS A 571 2.07 -37.53 36.92
C CYS A 571 1.19 -36.28 36.81
N ARG A 572 0.45 -35.92 37.86
CA ARG A 572 -0.32 -34.66 37.95
C ARG A 572 0.62 -33.46 37.98
N ASP A 573 1.64 -33.49 38.84
CA ASP A 573 2.62 -32.40 38.97
C ASP A 573 3.52 -32.25 37.73
N ARG A 574 3.68 -33.33 36.95
CA ARG A 574 4.46 -33.33 35.71
C ARG A 574 3.62 -32.84 34.51
N ALA A 575 2.36 -33.24 34.42
CA ALA A 575 1.42 -32.73 33.42
C ALA A 575 1.05 -31.26 33.67
N GLU A 576 0.90 -30.82 34.92
CA GLU A 576 0.69 -29.40 35.29
C GLU A 576 1.90 -28.51 34.96
N LYS A 577 3.09 -29.09 34.73
CA LYS A 577 4.34 -28.38 34.44
C LYS A 577 4.76 -28.44 32.97
N GLU A 578 4.26 -29.41 32.21
CA GLU A 578 4.59 -29.65 30.78
C GLU A 578 3.54 -29.09 29.80
N LEU A 579 2.33 -28.74 30.28
CA LEU A 579 1.21 -28.25 29.48
C LEU A 579 0.99 -26.73 29.69
N GLY A 580 1.72 -25.90 28.93
CA GLY A 580 1.78 -24.43 29.06
C GLY A 580 0.44 -23.68 28.96
N GLU A 581 0.49 -22.38 29.29
CA GLU A 581 -0.63 -21.44 29.15
C GLU A 581 -1.07 -21.32 27.67
N LEU A 582 -2.37 -21.18 27.39
CA LEU A 582 -2.83 -20.98 26.00
C LEU A 582 -2.37 -19.64 25.43
N PHE A 583 -2.14 -18.66 26.31
CA PHE A 583 -1.73 -17.32 25.94
C PHE A 583 -0.39 -17.31 25.20
N ASP A 584 -0.38 -16.76 23.98
CA ASP A 584 0.83 -16.46 23.21
C ASP A 584 0.89 -14.94 23.02
N VAL A 585 1.89 -14.30 23.63
CA VAL A 585 2.08 -12.84 23.54
C VAL A 585 2.23 -12.36 22.09
N ARG A 586 2.75 -13.21 21.20
CA ARG A 586 2.94 -12.89 19.78
C ARG A 586 1.60 -12.81 19.04
N GLU A 587 0.67 -13.67 19.42
CA GLU A 587 -0.70 -13.65 18.88
C GLU A 587 -1.48 -12.46 19.43
N PHE A 588 -1.29 -12.11 20.70
CA PHE A 588 -1.87 -10.92 21.29
C PHE A 588 -1.39 -9.65 20.56
N HIS A 589 -0.08 -9.51 20.33
CA HIS A 589 0.44 -8.35 19.59
C HIS A 589 -0.06 -8.28 18.15
N MET A 590 -0.18 -9.42 17.46
CA MET A 590 -0.77 -9.47 16.13
C MET A 590 -2.23 -8.96 16.16
N ALA A 591 -3.04 -9.44 17.11
CA ALA A 591 -4.41 -8.94 17.29
C ALA A 591 -4.45 -7.43 17.61
N VAL A 592 -3.51 -6.89 18.37
CA VAL A 592 -3.47 -5.44 18.64
C VAL A 592 -3.09 -4.63 17.39
N LEU A 593 -2.20 -5.13 16.54
CA LEU A 593 -1.59 -4.35 15.44
C LEU A 593 -2.23 -4.54 14.06
N GLU A 594 -2.84 -5.70 13.79
CA GLU A 594 -3.32 -6.08 12.44
C GLU A 594 -4.32 -5.10 11.82
N ASN A 595 -5.05 -4.36 12.67
CA ASN A 595 -6.08 -3.41 12.27
C ASN A 595 -5.59 -1.95 12.23
N GLY A 596 -4.29 -1.72 12.41
CA GLY A 596 -3.71 -0.39 12.49
C GLY A 596 -4.25 0.42 13.67
N ALA A 597 -4.10 1.74 13.60
CA ALA A 597 -4.59 2.62 14.67
C ALA A 597 -6.13 2.68 14.69
N ILE A 598 -6.71 2.35 15.83
CA ILE A 598 -8.17 2.28 16.09
C ILE A 598 -8.50 2.89 17.46
N PRO A 599 -9.75 3.31 17.72
CA PRO A 599 -10.12 3.85 19.04
C PRO A 599 -10.07 2.73 20.10
N LEU A 600 -9.66 3.08 21.32
CA LEU A 600 -9.44 2.12 22.40
C LEU A 600 -10.63 1.19 22.71
N PRO A 601 -11.91 1.64 22.64
CA PRO A 601 -13.05 0.73 22.78
C PRO A 601 -13.16 -0.32 21.66
N ILE A 602 -12.88 0.06 20.41
CA ILE A 602 -12.89 -0.91 19.29
C ILE A 602 -11.73 -1.90 19.44
N LEU A 603 -10.57 -1.44 19.91
CA LEU A 603 -9.46 -2.35 20.26
C LEU A 603 -9.87 -3.34 21.34
N GLU A 604 -10.55 -2.89 22.40
CA GLU A 604 -11.05 -3.80 23.44
C GLU A 604 -11.98 -4.85 22.83
N ASP A 605 -12.99 -4.45 22.06
CA ASP A 605 -13.92 -5.38 21.42
C ASP A 605 -13.20 -6.40 20.53
N GLN A 606 -12.20 -5.94 19.76
CA GLN A 606 -11.38 -6.81 18.92
C GLN A 606 -10.58 -7.83 19.74
N VAL A 607 -9.90 -7.39 20.81
CA VAL A 607 -9.12 -8.28 21.67
C VAL A 607 -10.03 -9.27 22.39
N LEU A 608 -11.19 -8.85 22.90
CA LEU A 608 -12.15 -9.74 23.55
C LEU A 608 -12.70 -10.81 22.60
N LYS A 609 -12.98 -10.41 21.35
CA LYS A 609 -13.34 -11.35 20.29
C LYS A 609 -12.20 -12.32 20.00
N TRP A 610 -10.98 -11.80 19.83
CA TRP A 610 -9.79 -12.63 19.59
C TRP A 610 -9.57 -13.64 20.71
N ILE A 611 -9.68 -13.26 21.99
CA ILE A 611 -9.57 -14.19 23.14
C ILE A 611 -10.56 -15.35 22.98
N LYS A 612 -11.81 -15.05 22.66
CA LYS A 612 -12.87 -16.06 22.49
C LYS A 612 -12.58 -17.00 21.32
N ASP A 613 -12.22 -16.45 20.16
CA ASP A 613 -11.99 -17.23 18.95
C ASP A 613 -10.69 -18.04 19.03
N TYR A 614 -9.63 -17.46 19.58
CA TYR A 614 -8.35 -18.11 19.81
C TYR A 614 -8.49 -19.29 20.79
N ARG A 615 -9.23 -19.09 21.89
CA ARG A 615 -9.58 -20.16 22.81
C ARG A 615 -10.33 -21.29 22.11
N LYS A 616 -11.33 -20.98 21.30
CA LYS A 616 -12.11 -21.98 20.57
C LYS A 616 -11.22 -22.81 19.65
N ARG A 617 -10.39 -22.15 18.84
CA ARG A 617 -9.44 -22.83 17.93
C ARG A 617 -8.49 -23.76 18.68
N LYS A 618 -7.92 -23.31 19.80
CA LYS A 618 -7.00 -24.12 20.60
C LYS A 618 -7.67 -25.34 21.24
N LEU A 619 -8.91 -25.21 21.69
CA LEU A 619 -9.68 -26.34 22.22
C LEU A 619 -10.01 -27.37 21.11
N GLU A 620 -10.34 -26.90 19.90
CA GLU A 620 -10.60 -27.78 18.74
C GLU A 620 -9.32 -28.51 18.28
N GLU A 621 -8.15 -27.84 18.29
CA GLU A 621 -6.83 -28.45 18.02
C GLU A 621 -6.50 -29.57 19.03
N GLU A 622 -6.75 -29.35 20.32
CA GLU A 622 -6.49 -30.33 21.38
C GLU A 622 -7.45 -31.54 21.35
N GLU A 623 -8.72 -31.35 20.96
CA GLU A 623 -9.67 -32.46 20.78
C GLU A 623 -9.28 -33.38 19.61
N MET A 624 -8.65 -32.84 18.56
CA MET A 624 -8.13 -33.65 17.44
C MET A 624 -6.88 -34.47 17.81
N ASP A 625 -6.02 -33.97 18.70
CA ASP A 625 -4.81 -34.69 19.14
C ASP A 625 -5.11 -35.77 20.21
N GLY A 626 -6.22 -35.65 20.95
CA GLY A 626 -6.62 -36.57 22.03
C GLY A 626 -7.16 -37.94 21.60
N GLU A 627 -7.50 -38.17 20.33
CA GLU A 627 -7.99 -39.47 19.84
C GLU A 627 -6.89 -40.50 19.50
N CYS A 628 -5.60 -40.13 19.64
CA CYS A 628 -4.49 -40.96 19.14
C CYS A 628 -3.70 -41.79 20.18
N GLU A 629 -4.05 -41.79 21.48
CA GLU A 629 -3.33 -42.61 22.47
C GLU A 629 -4.26 -43.49 23.33
N CYS A 630 -4.24 -44.81 23.06
CA CYS A 630 -4.20 -45.90 24.06
C CYS A 630 -4.58 -47.27 23.44
N VAL A 631 -3.62 -48.16 23.15
CA VAL A 631 -3.72 -49.61 23.49
C VAL A 631 -2.32 -50.25 23.55
N MET A 632 -1.84 -50.55 24.76
CA MET A 632 -0.77 -51.52 25.02
C MET A 632 -1.36 -52.66 25.85
N VAL A 633 -1.40 -53.89 25.31
CA VAL A 633 -1.78 -55.11 26.06
C VAL A 633 -0.83 -56.29 25.69
N PRO A 634 -0.44 -57.17 26.64
CA PRO A 634 0.77 -58.00 26.56
C PRO A 634 0.63 -59.35 25.84
N ARG A 635 1.77 -59.91 25.38
CA ARG A 635 1.93 -61.17 24.64
C ARG A 635 1.81 -62.44 25.52
N ALA A 636 1.10 -63.45 25.01
CA ALA A 636 1.33 -64.88 25.28
C ALA A 636 1.03 -65.75 24.03
N LYS A 637 1.91 -66.72 23.75
CA LYS A 637 1.94 -67.70 22.61
C LYS A 637 1.47 -69.10 23.11
N PRO A 638 1.47 -70.22 22.33
CA PRO A 638 1.25 -70.50 20.88
C PRO A 638 0.39 -71.80 20.61
N LYS A 639 0.13 -72.18 19.34
CA LYS A 639 0.33 -73.55 18.73
C LYS A 639 -0.27 -73.67 17.28
N VAL A 640 0.57 -73.87 16.23
CA VAL A 640 0.75 -75.12 15.40
C VAL A 640 -0.16 -75.15 14.14
N ARG A 641 0.21 -75.44 12.86
CA ARG A 641 1.39 -76.00 12.16
C ARG A 641 1.36 -75.66 10.63
N CYS A 642 2.49 -75.18 10.10
CA CYS A 642 3.26 -75.66 8.92
C CYS A 642 2.60 -75.92 7.52
N ARG A 643 3.06 -75.20 6.47
CA ARG A 643 4.09 -75.71 5.53
C ARG A 643 4.58 -74.68 4.47
N ARG A 644 5.93 -74.62 4.40
CA ARG A 644 6.84 -74.35 3.25
C ARG A 644 7.31 -72.91 2.93
N SER A 645 8.64 -72.78 3.08
CA SER A 645 9.65 -71.97 2.38
C SER A 645 9.68 -70.44 2.53
N SER A 646 10.61 -69.99 3.37
CA SER A 646 11.24 -68.65 3.47
C SER A 646 11.99 -68.26 2.17
N PRO A 647 12.53 -67.01 1.99
CA PRO A 647 12.75 -65.98 3.03
C PRO A 647 12.51 -64.48 2.67
N LEU A 648 12.50 -63.68 3.74
CA LEU A 648 12.96 -62.27 3.88
C LEU A 648 11.98 -61.09 3.63
N THR A 649 11.75 -60.39 4.76
CA THR A 649 11.83 -58.92 5.03
C THR A 649 10.68 -57.95 4.70
N LEU A 650 10.13 -57.37 5.80
CA LEU A 650 9.93 -55.92 6.14
C LEU A 650 9.30 -55.03 5.04
N GLU A 651 8.25 -54.21 5.21
CA GLU A 651 7.79 -53.27 6.26
C GLU A 651 6.42 -52.64 5.79
N PRO A 652 5.76 -51.69 6.50
CA PRO A 652 4.30 -51.57 6.65
C PRO A 652 3.58 -50.53 5.76
N ASN A 653 2.24 -50.66 5.63
CA ASN A 653 1.30 -49.57 5.35
C ASN A 653 -0.15 -50.03 5.63
N ALA A 654 -0.88 -49.36 6.52
CA ALA A 654 -2.34 -49.25 6.48
C ALA A 654 -2.85 -48.13 7.42
N ALA A 655 -3.41 -47.10 6.80
CA ALA A 655 -4.23 -46.04 7.39
C ALA A 655 -5.71 -46.46 7.45
N HIS A 656 -6.47 -45.86 8.37
CA HIS A 656 -7.94 -45.71 8.33
C HIS A 656 -8.23 -44.21 8.53
N ARG A 657 -8.84 -43.51 7.56
CA ARG A 657 -10.27 -43.36 7.18
C ARG A 657 -11.05 -42.37 8.06
N LEU A 658 -11.49 -41.27 7.44
CA LEU A 658 -12.73 -40.57 7.79
C LEU A 658 -13.62 -40.48 6.53
N GLN A 659 -14.89 -40.80 6.71
CA GLN A 659 -15.97 -40.75 5.71
C GLN A 659 -16.72 -39.42 5.84
N ALA A 660 -17.02 -38.76 4.72
CA ALA A 660 -18.04 -37.73 4.66
C ALA A 660 -19.35 -38.33 4.12
N VAL A 661 -20.45 -38.15 4.84
CA VAL A 661 -21.82 -38.48 4.45
C VAL A 661 -22.48 -37.18 3.96
N TYR A 662 -22.91 -37.13 2.70
CA TYR A 662 -23.82 -36.10 2.20
C TYR A 662 -25.25 -36.64 2.20
N ILE A 663 -26.17 -35.91 2.85
CA ILE A 663 -27.61 -36.11 2.76
C ILE A 663 -28.11 -35.29 1.56
N ILE A 664 -28.65 -35.93 0.52
CA ILE A 664 -29.33 -35.25 -0.59
C ILE A 664 -30.84 -35.51 -0.42
N SER A 665 -31.62 -34.46 -0.15
CA SER A 665 -33.08 -34.51 -0.14
C SER A 665 -33.62 -33.73 -1.34
N GLY A 666 -34.14 -34.42 -2.36
CA GLY A 666 -34.87 -33.80 -3.47
C GLY A 666 -34.99 -34.64 -4.74
N PRO A 667 -35.91 -34.30 -5.68
CA PRO A 667 -36.39 -35.18 -6.76
C PRO A 667 -35.39 -35.47 -7.89
N GLU A 668 -34.10 -35.21 -7.71
CA GLU A 668 -33.07 -35.27 -8.77
C GLU A 668 -32.39 -36.64 -8.85
N ALA A 669 -32.63 -37.54 -7.88
CA ALA A 669 -32.07 -38.89 -7.87
C ALA A 669 -32.58 -39.80 -9.01
N ILE A 670 -33.68 -39.43 -9.67
CA ILE A 670 -34.29 -40.23 -10.75
C ILE A 670 -33.59 -39.99 -12.11
N LEU A 671 -32.95 -38.83 -12.31
CA LEU A 671 -32.31 -38.48 -13.58
C LEU A 671 -30.91 -39.12 -13.75
N PHE A 672 -30.24 -39.46 -12.64
CA PHE A 672 -28.92 -40.07 -12.65
C PHE A 672 -28.94 -41.56 -13.04
N CYS A 673 -30.01 -42.29 -12.69
CA CYS A 673 -30.15 -43.71 -13.05
C CYS A 673 -30.57 -43.94 -14.51
N GLN A 674 -31.18 -42.96 -15.18
CA GLN A 674 -31.61 -43.10 -16.59
C GLN A 674 -30.48 -42.89 -17.62
N LYS A 675 -29.38 -42.19 -17.25
CA LYS A 675 -28.23 -41.98 -18.15
C LYS A 675 -27.24 -43.14 -18.21
N LEU A 676 -27.27 -44.08 -17.27
CA LEU A 676 -26.39 -45.26 -17.24
C LEU A 676 -26.87 -46.43 -18.12
N ALA A 677 -28.09 -46.36 -18.67
CA ALA A 677 -28.64 -47.43 -19.52
C ALA A 677 -28.29 -47.31 -21.01
N VAL A 678 -27.70 -46.19 -21.47
CA VAL A 678 -27.42 -45.95 -22.90
C VAL A 678 -26.03 -46.43 -23.33
N THR A 679 -25.15 -46.82 -22.41
CA THR A 679 -23.79 -47.27 -22.74
C THR A 679 -23.62 -48.78 -22.92
N ASN A 680 -24.67 -49.61 -22.78
CA ASN A 680 -24.54 -51.08 -22.89
C ASN A 680 -25.73 -51.81 -23.59
N GLY A 681 -26.38 -51.18 -24.57
CA GLY A 681 -27.08 -51.88 -25.68
C GLY A 681 -28.04 -53.04 -25.37
N ASN A 682 -29.03 -52.87 -24.47
CA ASN A 682 -30.22 -53.74 -24.41
C ASN A 682 -31.47 -52.95 -23.96
N GLU A 683 -32.64 -53.29 -24.51
CA GLU A 683 -33.91 -52.53 -24.45
C GLU A 683 -34.67 -52.54 -23.09
N CYS A 684 -35.57 -51.55 -22.96
CA CYS A 684 -36.44 -51.15 -21.83
C CYS A 684 -37.50 -52.21 -21.42
N PRO A 685 -38.07 -52.14 -20.20
CA PRO A 685 -39.48 -51.67 -20.16
C PRO A 685 -39.89 -50.86 -18.91
N ALA A 686 -40.95 -50.08 -19.11
CA ALA A 686 -41.62 -49.22 -18.14
C ALA A 686 -42.43 -50.01 -17.09
N SER A 687 -42.29 -49.66 -15.80
CA SER A 687 -43.40 -49.36 -14.86
C SER A 687 -42.92 -49.34 -13.39
N LEU A 688 -43.34 -48.30 -12.66
CA LEU A 688 -43.57 -48.23 -11.19
C LEU A 688 -42.35 -48.45 -10.26
N LYS A 689 -42.18 -47.87 -9.07
CA LYS A 689 -42.63 -46.71 -8.25
C LYS A 689 -41.78 -46.84 -6.95
N PRO A 690 -41.57 -45.80 -6.13
CA PRO A 690 -40.45 -45.79 -5.18
C PRO A 690 -40.79 -46.44 -3.83
N SER A 691 -40.15 -47.57 -3.51
CA SER A 691 -40.00 -48.04 -2.12
C SER A 691 -38.89 -49.08 -1.99
N ALA A 692 -38.12 -48.97 -0.90
CA ALA A 692 -37.15 -49.90 -0.33
C ALA A 692 -35.65 -49.67 -0.63
N PHE A 693 -34.89 -49.90 0.44
CA PHE A 693 -33.54 -49.44 0.78
C PHE A 693 -32.43 -50.45 0.36
N THR A 694 -31.17 -50.00 0.51
CA THR A 694 -29.93 -50.74 0.85
C THR A 694 -29.09 -51.53 -0.19
N SER A 695 -27.86 -51.01 -0.38
CA SER A 695 -26.51 -51.66 -0.38
C SER A 695 -26.18 -52.93 -1.20
N LYS A 696 -25.26 -52.82 -2.19
CA LYS A 696 -23.90 -53.44 -2.23
C LYS A 696 -23.28 -53.48 -3.66
N ALA A 697 -22.07 -52.87 -3.76
CA ALA A 697 -20.84 -53.25 -4.50
C ALA A 697 -20.82 -53.60 -6.02
N LYS A 698 -19.90 -52.96 -6.78
CA LYS A 698 -18.60 -53.51 -7.28
C LYS A 698 -17.90 -52.58 -8.28
N CYS A 699 -16.58 -52.39 -8.12
CA CYS A 699 -15.67 -51.82 -9.13
C CYS A 699 -15.12 -52.91 -10.07
N LEU A 700 -14.89 -52.57 -11.34
CA LEU A 700 -14.14 -53.39 -12.32
C LEU A 700 -12.93 -52.59 -12.82
N HIS A 701 -11.77 -53.24 -12.93
CA HIS A 701 -10.52 -52.71 -13.49
C HIS A 701 -10.29 -53.26 -14.90
N LEU A 702 -9.74 -52.44 -15.81
CA LEU A 702 -9.14 -52.88 -17.07
C LEU A 702 -7.84 -52.09 -17.35
N LYS A 703 -6.76 -52.84 -17.58
CA LYS A 703 -5.43 -52.39 -18.04
C LYS A 703 -5.35 -52.46 -19.56
N LEU A 704 -4.63 -51.53 -20.20
CA LEU A 704 -4.03 -51.72 -21.52
C LEU A 704 -2.59 -51.17 -21.51
N ASP A 705 -1.71 -51.91 -22.19
CA ASP A 705 -0.25 -51.79 -22.23
C ASP A 705 0.17 -51.31 -23.63
N CYS A 706 1.23 -50.50 -23.73
CA CYS A 706 1.77 -49.98 -24.99
C CYS A 706 3.26 -50.28 -25.12
N HIS A 707 3.66 -50.80 -26.28
CA HIS A 707 5.04 -50.84 -26.72
C HIS A 707 5.12 -50.47 -28.20
N SER A 708 5.88 -49.41 -28.52
CA SER A 708 7.01 -49.42 -29.47
C SER A 708 7.13 -48.17 -30.38
N ILE A 709 8.25 -47.44 -30.20
CA ILE A 709 9.19 -46.92 -31.25
C ILE A 709 8.78 -45.60 -31.96
N ASN A 710 9.61 -44.54 -32.12
CA ASN A 710 11.00 -44.22 -31.75
C ASN A 710 11.25 -42.69 -31.87
N LYS A 711 12.06 -42.16 -30.94
CA LYS A 711 13.16 -41.17 -31.04
C LYS A 711 13.07 -39.95 -31.98
N GLU A 712 13.15 -38.75 -31.40
CA GLU A 712 14.36 -37.90 -31.49
C GLU A 712 14.40 -36.75 -30.44
N ILE A 713 15.60 -36.59 -29.84
CA ILE A 713 16.18 -35.51 -29.02
C ILE A 713 15.72 -35.36 -27.54
N PHE A 714 16.72 -35.53 -26.67
CA PHE A 714 16.71 -35.84 -25.24
C PHE A 714 16.47 -34.63 -24.32
N TRP A 715 15.62 -34.83 -23.30
CA TRP A 715 15.67 -34.18 -21.98
C TRP A 715 16.59 -35.02 -21.08
N PRO A 716 17.48 -34.45 -20.24
CA PRO A 716 18.26 -35.24 -19.30
C PRO A 716 17.33 -36.02 -18.35
N SER A 717 17.61 -37.32 -18.26
CA SER A 717 16.88 -38.29 -17.47
C SER A 717 16.82 -37.93 -15.99
N GLU A 718 15.60 -37.97 -15.43
CA GLU A 718 15.38 -38.06 -13.99
C GLU A 718 16.11 -39.27 -13.40
N ASP A 719 17.06 -39.00 -12.52
CA ASP A 719 17.63 -40.00 -11.62
C ASP A 719 16.52 -40.49 -10.67
N LYS A 720 15.96 -41.66 -10.98
CA LYS A 720 14.96 -42.39 -10.15
C LYS A 720 15.53 -42.93 -8.82
N LYS A 721 16.49 -42.23 -8.21
CA LYS A 721 17.04 -42.54 -6.88
C LYS A 721 16.96 -41.41 -5.85
N LYS A 722 16.27 -40.29 -6.16
CA LYS A 722 15.95 -39.24 -5.18
C LYS A 722 14.45 -38.96 -4.98
N VAL A 723 13.56 -39.89 -5.32
CA VAL A 723 12.13 -39.79 -4.94
C VAL A 723 11.93 -40.43 -3.56
N LYS A 724 12.52 -39.80 -2.54
CA LYS A 724 12.18 -39.99 -1.13
C LYS A 724 12.62 -38.72 -0.42
N MET A 725 11.81 -37.67 -0.54
CA MET A 725 11.77 -36.40 0.23
C MET A 725 11.01 -35.36 -0.62
N MET A 726 9.68 -35.49 -0.73
CA MET A 726 8.81 -34.42 -1.21
C MET A 726 7.46 -34.50 -0.50
N SER A 727 7.51 -34.39 0.83
CA SER A 727 6.32 -34.21 1.68
C SER A 727 6.69 -33.21 2.78
N GLY A 728 6.90 -31.95 2.39
CA GLY A 728 7.33 -30.92 3.32
C GLY A 728 7.66 -29.58 2.67
N TYR A 729 6.80 -29.10 1.76
CA TYR A 729 6.84 -27.70 1.31
C TYR A 729 5.50 -27.06 1.67
N THR A 730 5.56 -25.91 2.32
CA THR A 730 4.40 -25.07 2.63
C THR A 730 3.90 -24.38 1.35
N SER A 731 2.69 -23.82 1.32
CA SER A 731 2.21 -23.05 0.14
C SER A 731 3.14 -21.87 -0.19
N GLU A 732 3.82 -21.30 0.81
CA GLU A 732 4.81 -20.22 0.63
C GLU A 732 6.05 -20.62 -0.18
N ASP A 733 6.38 -21.92 -0.30
CA ASP A 733 7.55 -22.38 -1.04
C ASP A 733 7.25 -22.66 -2.54
N GLN A 734 5.98 -22.85 -2.89
CA GLN A 734 5.60 -23.32 -4.23
C GLN A 734 5.66 -22.22 -5.29
N TRP A 735 5.20 -21.01 -4.99
CA TRP A 735 5.26 -19.89 -5.95
C TRP A 735 6.72 -19.49 -6.26
N ILE A 736 7.63 -19.57 -5.28
CA ILE A 736 9.07 -19.33 -5.48
C ILE A 736 9.66 -20.37 -6.44
N ALA A 737 9.24 -21.63 -6.32
CA ALA A 737 9.67 -22.69 -7.23
C ALA A 737 9.19 -22.44 -8.67
N ILE A 738 7.94 -22.00 -8.84
CA ILE A 738 7.37 -21.61 -10.14
C ILE A 738 8.17 -20.44 -10.74
N GLN A 739 8.45 -19.40 -9.96
CA GLN A 739 9.21 -18.25 -10.41
C GLN A 739 10.66 -18.60 -10.78
N LYS A 740 11.35 -19.38 -9.94
CA LYS A 740 12.72 -19.86 -10.21
C LYS A 740 12.78 -20.60 -11.54
N LYS A 741 11.85 -21.54 -11.77
CA LYS A 741 11.78 -22.30 -13.02
C LYS A 741 11.46 -21.41 -14.22
N THR A 742 10.51 -20.49 -14.06
CA THR A 742 10.09 -19.58 -15.15
C THR A 742 11.24 -18.65 -15.57
N PHE A 743 11.93 -18.04 -14.62
CA PHE A 743 13.04 -17.12 -14.89
C PHE A 743 14.28 -17.85 -15.42
N ALA A 744 14.55 -19.07 -14.96
CA ALA A 744 15.62 -19.91 -15.52
C ALA A 744 15.34 -20.26 -16.99
N ASN A 745 14.11 -20.68 -17.31
CA ASN A 745 13.73 -20.98 -18.69
C ASN A 745 13.76 -19.73 -19.57
N TRP A 746 13.36 -18.57 -19.04
CA TRP A 746 13.49 -17.30 -19.74
C TRP A 746 14.95 -16.95 -20.04
N ALA A 747 15.84 -17.05 -19.05
CA ALA A 747 17.27 -16.79 -19.24
C ALA A 747 17.86 -17.76 -20.28
N ASN A 748 17.50 -19.04 -20.22
CA ASN A 748 17.90 -20.04 -21.21
C ASN A 748 17.39 -19.73 -22.62
N GLU A 749 16.19 -19.17 -22.77
CA GLU A 749 15.67 -18.72 -24.06
C GLU A 749 16.58 -17.65 -24.69
N GLN A 750 17.07 -16.70 -23.89
CA GLN A 750 17.99 -15.66 -24.36
C GLN A 750 19.40 -16.21 -24.64
N LEU A 751 19.84 -17.22 -23.88
CA LEU A 751 21.17 -17.83 -24.01
C LEU A 751 21.30 -18.87 -25.13
N LYS A 752 20.22 -19.20 -25.85
CA LYS A 752 20.23 -20.19 -26.96
C LYS A 752 21.31 -19.94 -28.01
N ILE A 753 21.64 -18.67 -28.27
CA ILE A 753 22.62 -18.27 -29.29
C ILE A 753 24.07 -18.56 -28.83
N GLY A 754 24.30 -18.75 -27.52
CA GLY A 754 25.63 -18.91 -26.92
C GLY A 754 26.01 -20.33 -26.47
N ASN A 755 25.15 -21.34 -26.69
CA ASN A 755 25.32 -22.73 -26.21
C ASN A 755 25.65 -22.83 -24.71
N ARG A 756 25.00 -21.98 -23.90
CA ARG A 756 25.09 -21.97 -22.43
C ARG A 756 23.69 -22.19 -21.86
N SER A 757 23.59 -22.95 -20.79
CA SER A 757 22.36 -23.13 -20.02
C SER A 757 22.59 -22.80 -18.55
N VAL A 758 21.48 -22.44 -17.90
CA VAL A 758 21.33 -22.13 -16.48
C VAL A 758 20.31 -23.12 -15.94
N ASP A 759 20.72 -23.94 -14.98
CA ASP A 759 19.88 -24.92 -14.31
C ASP A 759 19.52 -24.42 -12.90
N ASP A 760 20.50 -23.88 -12.16
CA ASP A 760 20.27 -23.21 -10.89
C ASP A 760 20.71 -21.75 -10.95
N LEU A 761 19.75 -20.83 -11.03
CA LEU A 761 19.98 -19.39 -11.15
C LEU A 761 21.01 -18.84 -10.15
N ALA A 762 20.96 -19.28 -8.89
CA ALA A 762 21.83 -18.74 -7.84
C ALA A 762 23.28 -19.22 -8.01
N VAL A 763 23.47 -20.50 -8.34
CA VAL A 763 24.79 -21.09 -8.49
C VAL A 763 25.42 -20.76 -9.84
N ASP A 764 24.63 -20.77 -10.90
CA ASP A 764 25.13 -20.66 -12.26
C ASP A 764 25.48 -19.23 -12.68
N PHE A 765 24.97 -18.23 -11.97
CA PHE A 765 25.34 -16.82 -12.16
C PHE A 765 26.43 -16.32 -11.21
N SER A 766 26.76 -17.06 -10.14
CA SER A 766 27.69 -16.58 -9.10
C SER A 766 29.12 -16.37 -9.59
N ASP A 767 29.55 -17.08 -10.63
CA ASP A 767 30.86 -16.88 -11.26
C ASP A 767 30.90 -15.68 -12.24
N GLY A 768 29.74 -15.07 -12.50
CA GLY A 768 29.52 -13.96 -13.42
C GLY A 768 29.63 -14.32 -14.91
N VAL A 769 30.06 -15.53 -15.29
CA VAL A 769 30.33 -15.90 -16.68
C VAL A 769 29.04 -16.02 -17.49
N ARG A 770 28.02 -16.68 -16.93
CA ARG A 770 26.72 -16.83 -17.57
C ARG A 770 25.89 -15.55 -17.48
N LEU A 771 26.06 -14.76 -16.42
CA LEU A 771 25.38 -13.48 -16.27
C LEU A 771 25.86 -12.48 -17.32
N VAL A 772 27.17 -12.36 -17.54
CA VAL A 772 27.70 -11.55 -18.65
C VAL A 772 27.16 -12.03 -20.00
N ALA A 773 27.15 -13.34 -20.25
CA ALA A 773 26.62 -13.87 -21.51
C ALA A 773 25.13 -13.54 -21.70
N LEU A 774 24.34 -13.54 -20.63
CA LEU A 774 22.94 -13.16 -20.67
C LEU A 774 22.79 -11.67 -21.01
N VAL A 775 23.54 -10.78 -20.35
CA VAL A 775 23.49 -9.34 -20.63
C VAL A 775 24.00 -9.02 -22.04
N GLU A 776 25.07 -9.69 -22.50
CA GLU A 776 25.54 -9.57 -23.89
C GLU A 776 24.46 -9.97 -24.91
N ALA A 777 23.70 -11.03 -24.63
CA ALA A 777 22.60 -11.47 -25.48
C ALA A 777 21.44 -10.46 -25.51
N LEU A 778 21.11 -9.87 -24.36
CA LEU A 778 20.03 -8.87 -24.23
C LEU A 778 20.39 -7.53 -24.89
N GLN A 779 21.65 -7.09 -24.76
CA GLN A 779 22.12 -5.80 -25.28
C GLN A 779 22.69 -5.87 -26.69
N PHE A 780 22.80 -7.09 -27.26
CA PHE A 780 23.38 -7.34 -28.58
C PHE A 780 24.79 -6.74 -28.77
N ARG A 781 25.59 -6.69 -27.71
CA ARG A 781 26.99 -6.18 -27.73
C ARG A 781 27.89 -7.01 -26.81
N LYS A 782 29.20 -6.94 -27.06
CA LYS A 782 30.22 -7.51 -26.17
C LYS A 782 30.57 -6.53 -25.06
N LEU A 783 30.63 -7.02 -23.81
CA LEU A 783 30.86 -6.15 -22.64
C LEU A 783 32.34 -5.98 -22.30
N GLY A 784 33.19 -6.96 -22.65
CA GLY A 784 34.63 -6.86 -22.40
C GLY A 784 35.31 -8.21 -22.21
N LYS A 785 36.47 -8.21 -21.56
CA LYS A 785 37.25 -9.43 -21.28
C LYS A 785 36.70 -10.12 -20.02
N VAL A 786 36.02 -11.24 -20.23
CA VAL A 786 35.45 -12.08 -19.17
C VAL A 786 36.42 -13.19 -18.77
N PHE A 787 36.61 -13.41 -17.47
CA PHE A 787 37.32 -14.58 -16.97
C PHE A 787 36.45 -15.83 -17.16
N GLN A 788 36.74 -16.63 -18.19
CA GLN A 788 35.92 -17.80 -18.55
C GLN A 788 35.97 -18.95 -17.53
N ARG A 789 36.97 -18.96 -16.66
CA ARG A 789 37.15 -19.94 -15.59
C ARG A 789 37.70 -19.21 -14.35
N PRO A 790 36.86 -18.41 -13.66
CA PRO A 790 37.32 -17.62 -12.53
C PRO A 790 37.67 -18.57 -11.37
N THR A 791 38.92 -18.54 -10.89
CA THR A 791 39.39 -19.40 -9.79
C THR A 791 39.44 -18.70 -8.45
N SER A 792 39.28 -17.37 -8.42
CA SER A 792 39.25 -16.56 -7.21
C SER A 792 37.99 -15.70 -7.14
N ARG A 793 37.51 -15.42 -5.92
CA ARG A 793 36.33 -14.57 -5.67
C ARG A 793 36.47 -13.18 -6.33
N ILE A 794 37.68 -12.64 -6.39
CA ILE A 794 37.98 -11.36 -7.05
C ILE A 794 37.65 -11.43 -8.55
N GLN A 795 37.99 -12.52 -9.24
CA GLN A 795 37.67 -12.69 -10.66
C GLN A 795 36.16 -12.84 -10.90
N MET A 796 35.45 -13.49 -9.98
CA MET A 796 33.99 -13.62 -10.03
C MET A 796 33.31 -12.26 -9.86
N LEU A 797 33.71 -11.48 -8.85
CA LEU A 797 33.23 -10.11 -8.64
C LEU A 797 33.49 -9.20 -9.85
N GLN A 798 34.64 -9.35 -10.52
CA GLN A 798 34.95 -8.59 -11.74
C GLN A 798 34.00 -8.95 -12.89
N ASN A 799 33.70 -10.23 -13.10
CA ASN A 799 32.73 -10.65 -14.10
C ASN A 799 31.32 -10.12 -13.78
N VAL A 800 30.87 -10.24 -12.53
CA VAL A 800 29.54 -9.74 -12.10
C VAL A 800 29.48 -8.22 -12.23
N SER A 801 30.51 -7.50 -11.80
CA SER A 801 30.59 -6.04 -11.92
C SER A 801 30.49 -5.59 -13.38
N LEU A 802 31.10 -6.33 -14.31
CA LEU A 802 31.00 -6.04 -15.73
C LEU A 802 29.56 -6.15 -16.23
N ALA A 803 28.84 -7.19 -15.81
CA ALA A 803 27.43 -7.38 -16.17
C ALA A 803 26.53 -6.30 -15.54
N LEU A 804 26.67 -6.02 -14.24
CA LEU A 804 25.82 -5.06 -13.53
C LEU A 804 26.05 -3.62 -14.02
N GLN A 805 27.30 -3.22 -14.32
CA GLN A 805 27.59 -1.93 -14.94
C GLN A 805 26.92 -1.78 -16.29
N ALA A 806 27.02 -2.81 -17.14
CA ALA A 806 26.36 -2.80 -18.45
C ALA A 806 24.84 -2.70 -18.32
N VAL A 807 24.24 -3.36 -17.34
CA VAL A 807 22.79 -3.27 -17.06
C VAL A 807 22.41 -1.86 -16.59
N ALA A 808 23.22 -1.23 -15.74
CA ALA A 808 23.01 0.13 -15.27
C ALA A 808 23.09 1.17 -16.41
N GLU A 809 23.97 0.97 -17.40
CA GLU A 809 24.07 1.84 -18.60
C GLU A 809 22.74 1.93 -19.37
N ASP A 810 21.94 0.86 -19.36
CA ASP A 810 20.61 0.84 -20.00
C ASP A 810 19.50 1.43 -19.11
N ASN A 811 19.87 2.18 -18.06
CA ASN A 811 18.98 2.82 -17.07
C ASN A 811 18.11 1.83 -16.29
N VAL A 812 18.61 0.61 -16.06
CA VAL A 812 17.95 -0.35 -15.17
C VAL A 812 18.33 -0.02 -13.72
N ARG A 813 17.33 0.23 -12.87
CA ARG A 813 17.55 0.52 -11.44
C ARG A 813 17.92 -0.77 -10.70
N LEU A 814 19.16 -0.87 -10.24
CA LEU A 814 19.69 -2.01 -9.49
C LEU A 814 19.66 -1.77 -7.97
N VAL A 815 18.55 -1.22 -7.46
CA VAL A 815 18.42 -0.86 -6.03
C VAL A 815 18.61 -2.12 -5.18
N ASN A 816 19.58 -2.10 -4.26
CA ASN A 816 19.90 -3.18 -3.34
C ASN A 816 20.42 -4.50 -3.98
N ILE A 817 21.01 -4.45 -5.18
CA ILE A 817 21.69 -5.62 -5.80
C ILE A 817 23.17 -5.28 -5.98
N GLY A 818 24.01 -5.78 -5.08
CA GLY A 818 25.46 -5.66 -5.13
C GLY A 818 26.14 -6.80 -5.90
N ASN A 819 27.42 -6.61 -6.20
CA ASN A 819 28.24 -7.66 -6.83
C ASN A 819 28.35 -8.90 -5.93
N ASP A 820 28.52 -8.68 -4.63
CA ASP A 820 28.65 -9.74 -3.63
C ASP A 820 27.38 -10.59 -3.54
N ASP A 821 26.19 -10.00 -3.69
CA ASP A 821 24.92 -10.73 -3.60
C ASP A 821 24.78 -11.81 -4.67
N ILE A 822 25.26 -11.53 -5.89
CA ILE A 822 25.24 -12.51 -6.97
C ILE A 822 26.35 -13.54 -6.78
N VAL A 823 27.57 -13.11 -6.41
CA VAL A 823 28.70 -14.03 -6.17
C VAL A 823 28.44 -14.97 -5.00
N ASP A 824 27.73 -14.51 -3.97
CA ASP A 824 27.36 -15.29 -2.79
C ASP A 824 26.07 -16.10 -3.00
N ALA A 825 25.59 -16.19 -4.24
CA ALA A 825 24.44 -17.01 -4.66
C ALA A 825 23.13 -16.67 -3.92
N ASN A 826 22.86 -15.39 -3.66
CA ASN A 826 21.60 -14.95 -3.07
C ASN A 826 20.46 -15.09 -4.09
N LEU A 827 19.67 -16.17 -3.96
CA LEU A 827 18.58 -16.48 -4.89
C LEU A 827 17.54 -15.35 -4.99
N LYS A 828 17.17 -14.71 -3.87
CA LYS A 828 16.15 -13.65 -3.85
C LYS A 828 16.59 -12.46 -4.68
N LEU A 829 17.82 -11.98 -4.47
CA LEU A 829 18.38 -10.86 -5.22
C LEU A 829 18.68 -11.22 -6.68
N THR A 830 19.05 -12.47 -6.94
CA THR A 830 19.20 -13.00 -8.32
C THR A 830 17.86 -13.02 -9.07
N LEU A 831 16.77 -13.44 -8.43
CA LEU A 831 15.41 -13.37 -9.01
C LEU A 831 15.00 -11.91 -9.24
N GLY A 832 15.30 -11.03 -8.28
CA GLY A 832 15.10 -9.58 -8.42
C GLY A 832 15.83 -9.01 -9.64
N LEU A 833 17.11 -9.35 -9.83
CA LEU A 833 17.89 -8.93 -10.99
C LEU A 833 17.25 -9.40 -12.30
N LEU A 834 16.90 -10.69 -12.40
CA LEU A 834 16.28 -11.25 -13.59
C LEU A 834 14.94 -10.61 -13.91
N TRP A 835 14.12 -10.31 -12.90
CA TRP A 835 12.87 -9.59 -13.11
C TRP A 835 13.11 -8.21 -13.75
N HIS A 836 14.09 -7.45 -13.27
CA HIS A 836 14.41 -6.14 -13.86
C HIS A 836 14.91 -6.26 -15.31
N LEU A 837 15.63 -7.33 -15.65
CA LEU A 837 16.02 -7.62 -17.03
C LEU A 837 14.80 -8.00 -17.89
N ILE A 838 13.92 -8.88 -17.41
CA ILE A 838 12.66 -9.22 -18.10
C ILE A 838 11.84 -7.96 -18.35
N LEU A 839 11.67 -7.14 -17.32
CA LEU A 839 10.92 -5.89 -17.38
C LEU A 839 11.48 -4.99 -18.48
N ARG A 840 12.79 -4.70 -18.44
CA ARG A 840 13.46 -3.77 -19.36
C ARG A 840 13.51 -4.25 -20.80
N TYR A 841 13.90 -5.49 -21.02
CA TYR A 841 14.26 -6.00 -22.36
C TYR A 841 13.15 -6.80 -23.02
N GLN A 842 12.14 -7.27 -22.28
CA GLN A 842 11.02 -8.03 -22.83
C GLN A 842 9.68 -7.30 -22.77
N ILE A 843 9.37 -6.62 -21.66
CA ILE A 843 8.03 -6.05 -21.44
C ILE A 843 7.95 -4.56 -21.84
N SER A 844 8.72 -3.68 -21.20
CA SER A 844 8.61 -2.23 -21.41
C SER A 844 9.83 -1.44 -20.91
N GLY A 845 10.17 -0.35 -21.58
CA GLY A 845 11.22 0.59 -21.16
C GLY A 845 10.81 1.46 -19.95
N ALA A 846 11.78 1.78 -19.08
CA ALA A 846 11.64 2.35 -17.72
C ALA A 846 10.92 3.72 -17.55
N ARG A 847 10.10 4.19 -18.50
CA ARG A 847 9.46 5.52 -18.51
C ARG A 847 7.94 5.53 -18.65
N ALA A 848 7.29 4.38 -18.83
CA ALA A 848 5.84 4.28 -19.06
C ALA A 848 5.03 3.94 -17.79
N ALA A 849 3.70 4.04 -17.88
CA ALA A 849 2.77 3.54 -16.86
C ALA A 849 3.08 2.10 -16.43
N PRO A 850 2.72 1.68 -15.19
CA PRO A 850 3.09 0.36 -14.66
C PRO A 850 2.78 -0.77 -15.65
N PRO A 851 3.77 -1.61 -16.05
CA PRO A 851 3.59 -2.58 -17.13
C PRO A 851 2.42 -3.54 -16.93
N ARG A 852 2.15 -3.94 -15.68
CA ARG A 852 0.95 -4.70 -15.30
C ARG A 852 -0.35 -4.06 -15.80
N LYS A 853 -0.51 -2.75 -15.59
CA LYS A 853 -1.70 -2.00 -16.00
C LYS A 853 -1.85 -1.94 -17.51
N LEU A 854 -0.74 -1.73 -18.22
CA LEU A 854 -0.72 -1.72 -19.69
C LEU A 854 -1.08 -3.10 -20.26
N MET A 855 -0.47 -4.17 -19.74
CA MET A 855 -0.77 -5.55 -20.14
C MET A 855 -2.25 -5.88 -19.93
N LEU A 856 -2.80 -5.64 -18.74
CA LEU A 856 -4.21 -5.89 -18.45
C LEU A 856 -5.14 -5.10 -19.37
N SER A 857 -4.86 -3.81 -19.58
CA SER A 857 -5.65 -2.96 -20.49
C SER A 857 -5.61 -3.47 -21.92
N TRP A 858 -4.44 -3.91 -22.40
CA TRP A 858 -4.30 -4.49 -23.73
C TRP A 858 -5.06 -5.81 -23.86
N PHE A 859 -4.92 -6.73 -22.89
CA PHE A 859 -5.63 -8.01 -22.92
C PHE A 859 -7.15 -7.81 -22.88
N ARG A 860 -7.67 -6.93 -22.04
CA ARG A 860 -9.11 -6.59 -22.02
C ARG A 860 -9.59 -6.00 -23.34
N SER A 861 -8.74 -5.23 -24.02
CA SER A 861 -9.08 -4.62 -25.31
C SER A 861 -9.10 -5.64 -26.45
N MET A 862 -8.20 -6.62 -26.40
CA MET A 862 -8.08 -7.68 -27.41
C MET A 862 -9.06 -8.82 -27.19
N LEU A 863 -9.36 -9.16 -25.94
CA LEU A 863 -10.21 -10.28 -25.60
C LEU A 863 -11.69 -9.86 -25.51
N PRO A 864 -12.61 -10.77 -25.82
CA PRO A 864 -14.04 -10.53 -25.62
C PRO A 864 -14.40 -10.31 -24.14
N ASP A 865 -15.46 -9.53 -23.89
CA ASP A 865 -15.84 -9.11 -22.53
C ASP A 865 -16.43 -10.24 -21.66
N ASP A 866 -16.75 -11.39 -22.26
CA ASP A 866 -17.26 -12.60 -21.57
C ASP A 866 -16.19 -13.39 -20.79
N LEU A 867 -14.91 -13.00 -20.89
CA LEU A 867 -13.77 -13.66 -20.23
C LEU A 867 -13.32 -13.03 -18.91
N ASP A 868 -13.99 -11.98 -18.43
CA ASP A 868 -13.73 -11.26 -17.16
C ASP A 868 -12.25 -11.23 -16.69
N ILE A 869 -11.38 -10.65 -17.53
CA ILE A 869 -9.95 -10.57 -17.26
C ILE A 869 -9.67 -9.49 -16.20
N THR A 870 -9.74 -9.85 -14.92
CA THR A 870 -9.52 -8.93 -13.80
C THR A 870 -8.06 -8.85 -13.35
N ASN A 871 -7.28 -9.92 -13.53
CA ASN A 871 -5.88 -10.04 -13.11
C ASN A 871 -5.03 -10.85 -14.13
N LEU A 872 -3.73 -11.02 -13.87
CA LEU A 872 -2.81 -11.77 -14.72
C LEU A 872 -2.51 -13.19 -14.21
N THR A 873 -3.14 -13.62 -13.12
CA THR A 873 -2.96 -14.94 -12.51
C THR A 873 -4.21 -15.80 -12.69
N THR A 874 -5.18 -15.74 -11.78
CA THR A 874 -6.38 -16.58 -11.77
C THR A 874 -7.31 -16.38 -12.96
N SER A 875 -7.32 -15.21 -13.61
CA SER A 875 -8.08 -15.00 -14.86
C SER A 875 -7.54 -15.84 -16.04
N TRP A 876 -6.34 -16.41 -15.91
CA TRP A 876 -5.66 -17.16 -16.98
C TRP A 876 -5.49 -18.64 -16.67
N SER A 877 -5.66 -19.04 -15.41
CA SER A 877 -5.30 -20.37 -14.92
C SER A 877 -6.20 -21.50 -15.44
N ASP A 878 -7.44 -21.20 -15.86
CA ASP A 878 -8.35 -22.18 -16.47
C ASP A 878 -8.06 -22.49 -17.96
N GLY A 879 -7.13 -21.73 -18.56
CA GLY A 879 -6.68 -21.87 -19.94
C GLY A 879 -7.60 -21.28 -21.01
N ARG A 880 -8.82 -20.83 -20.68
CA ARG A 880 -9.78 -20.29 -21.66
C ARG A 880 -9.32 -18.95 -22.22
N ALA A 881 -8.84 -18.06 -21.36
CA ALA A 881 -8.27 -16.77 -21.77
C ALA A 881 -7.06 -16.96 -22.71
N LEU A 882 -6.22 -17.96 -22.45
CA LEU A 882 -5.06 -18.26 -23.30
C LEU A 882 -5.50 -18.78 -24.68
N HIS A 883 -6.49 -19.67 -24.74
CA HIS A 883 -7.08 -20.12 -26.00
C HIS A 883 -7.74 -18.98 -26.80
N ALA A 884 -8.46 -18.09 -26.13
CA ALA A 884 -9.05 -16.91 -26.77
C ALA A 884 -7.98 -15.95 -27.30
N LEU A 885 -6.87 -15.77 -26.57
CA LEU A 885 -5.75 -14.96 -27.03
C LEU A 885 -5.11 -15.54 -28.30
N LEU A 886 -4.98 -16.87 -28.38
CA LEU A 886 -4.49 -17.53 -29.61
C LEU A 886 -5.41 -17.29 -30.80
N GLU A 887 -6.71 -17.37 -30.58
CA GLU A 887 -7.72 -17.08 -31.61
C GLU A 887 -7.66 -15.62 -32.06
N GLN A 888 -7.40 -14.68 -31.14
CA GLN A 888 -7.19 -13.26 -31.50
C GLN A 888 -5.91 -13.06 -32.30
N CYS A 889 -4.79 -13.63 -31.86
CA CYS A 889 -3.50 -13.49 -32.55
C CYS A 889 -3.51 -14.14 -33.94
N ARG A 890 -4.26 -15.23 -34.11
CA ARG A 890 -4.40 -15.92 -35.40
C ARG A 890 -5.76 -16.62 -35.48
N PRO A 891 -6.76 -16.01 -36.14
CA PRO A 891 -8.09 -16.61 -36.27
C PRO A 891 -8.04 -18.02 -36.86
N GLY A 892 -8.83 -18.93 -36.29
CA GLY A 892 -8.89 -20.36 -36.65
C GLY A 892 -7.93 -21.26 -35.88
N LEU A 893 -7.11 -20.74 -34.96
CA LEU A 893 -6.21 -21.58 -34.14
C LEU A 893 -6.95 -22.32 -33.03
N SER A 894 -7.98 -21.71 -32.46
CA SER A 894 -8.75 -22.25 -31.35
C SER A 894 -10.21 -21.77 -31.38
N PRO A 895 -10.98 -22.06 -32.44
CA PRO A 895 -12.32 -21.51 -32.64
C PRO A 895 -13.31 -21.93 -31.54
N ASP A 896 -13.14 -23.12 -30.96
CA ASP A 896 -14.04 -23.69 -29.96
C ASP A 896 -13.68 -23.32 -28.51
N TRP A 897 -12.87 -22.26 -28.30
CA TRP A 897 -12.38 -21.90 -26.96
C TRP A 897 -13.51 -21.60 -25.96
N ARG A 898 -14.69 -21.17 -26.44
CA ARG A 898 -15.89 -20.94 -25.60
C ARG A 898 -16.51 -22.22 -25.04
N ASN A 899 -16.27 -23.37 -25.68
CA ASN A 899 -16.83 -24.66 -25.28
C ASN A 899 -15.94 -25.42 -24.29
N LEU A 900 -14.75 -24.89 -24.00
CA LEU A 900 -13.81 -25.49 -23.05
C LEU A 900 -14.37 -25.45 -21.63
N GLN A 901 -14.23 -26.56 -20.91
CA GLN A 901 -14.67 -26.67 -19.52
C GLN A 901 -13.58 -26.08 -18.59
N PRO A 902 -13.92 -25.11 -17.72
CA PRO A 902 -12.95 -24.52 -16.79
C PRO A 902 -12.29 -25.53 -15.85
N GLY A 903 -13.01 -26.61 -15.50
CA GLY A 903 -12.50 -27.70 -14.65
C GLY A 903 -11.32 -28.48 -15.23
N ASP A 904 -11.09 -28.40 -16.55
CA ASP A 904 -9.98 -29.07 -17.25
C ASP A 904 -8.74 -28.15 -17.39
N ALA A 905 -8.53 -27.25 -16.42
CA ALA A 905 -7.55 -26.15 -16.43
C ALA A 905 -6.17 -26.54 -16.99
N VAL A 906 -5.52 -27.57 -16.41
CA VAL A 906 -4.18 -28.03 -16.84
C VAL A 906 -4.21 -28.51 -18.29
N SER A 907 -5.23 -29.26 -18.70
CA SER A 907 -5.36 -29.77 -20.07
C SER A 907 -5.57 -28.63 -21.07
N ASN A 908 -6.39 -27.64 -20.71
CA ASN A 908 -6.63 -26.45 -21.52
C ASN A 908 -5.32 -25.65 -21.69
N CYS A 909 -4.64 -25.33 -20.58
CA CYS A 909 -3.34 -24.67 -20.61
C CYS A 909 -2.31 -25.44 -21.45
N GLN A 910 -2.25 -26.77 -21.31
CA GLN A 910 -1.31 -27.60 -22.06
C GLN A 910 -1.58 -27.57 -23.57
N LYS A 911 -2.85 -27.64 -23.98
CA LYS A 911 -3.24 -27.55 -25.39
C LYS A 911 -2.94 -26.16 -25.95
N ALA A 912 -3.32 -25.10 -25.24
CA ALA A 912 -3.07 -23.72 -25.65
C ALA A 912 -1.56 -23.44 -25.78
N MET A 913 -0.76 -23.75 -24.76
CA MET A 913 0.69 -23.49 -24.79
C MET A 913 1.42 -24.33 -25.85
N ARG A 914 0.93 -25.53 -26.16
CA ARG A 914 1.44 -26.32 -27.30
C ARG A 914 1.14 -25.62 -28.62
N LEU A 915 -0.10 -25.16 -28.84
CA LEU A 915 -0.46 -24.40 -30.03
C LEU A 915 0.34 -23.09 -30.15
N ALA A 916 0.50 -22.37 -29.04
CA ALA A 916 1.31 -21.15 -28.97
C ALA A 916 2.75 -21.41 -29.44
N LYS A 917 3.36 -22.51 -28.99
CA LYS A 917 4.71 -22.90 -29.39
C LYS A 917 4.79 -23.32 -30.85
N GLU A 918 3.95 -24.24 -31.28
CA GLU A 918 4.02 -24.86 -32.61
C GLU A 918 3.57 -23.93 -33.74
N LYS A 919 2.60 -23.05 -33.48
CA LYS A 919 1.94 -22.24 -34.50
C LYS A 919 2.32 -20.77 -34.45
N LEU A 920 2.74 -20.26 -33.30
CA LEU A 920 3.11 -18.86 -33.09
C LEU A 920 4.56 -18.66 -32.63
N GLY A 921 5.33 -19.74 -32.40
CA GLY A 921 6.73 -19.67 -31.98
C GLY A 921 6.94 -19.19 -30.55
N ILE A 922 5.92 -19.24 -29.69
CA ILE A 922 6.02 -18.76 -28.30
C ILE A 922 6.71 -19.82 -27.42
N PRO A 923 7.83 -19.50 -26.76
CA PRO A 923 8.55 -20.47 -25.94
C PRO A 923 7.78 -20.81 -24.67
N ARG A 924 7.87 -22.08 -24.25
CA ARG A 924 7.28 -22.57 -23.01
C ARG A 924 8.19 -22.28 -21.82
N VAL A 925 8.28 -21.02 -21.43
CA VAL A 925 9.10 -20.62 -20.26
C VAL A 925 8.47 -21.03 -18.92
N ILE A 926 7.16 -21.25 -18.89
CA ILE A 926 6.43 -21.85 -17.77
C ILE A 926 5.74 -23.15 -18.23
N SER A 927 5.53 -24.12 -17.33
CA SER A 927 4.79 -25.34 -17.66
C SER A 927 3.28 -25.12 -17.57
N ALA A 928 2.49 -26.01 -18.17
CA ALA A 928 1.03 -25.88 -18.16
C ALA A 928 0.45 -26.12 -16.76
N GLU A 929 1.09 -27.00 -15.99
CA GLU A 929 0.77 -27.30 -14.60
C GLU A 929 1.03 -26.08 -13.72
N ASP A 930 2.21 -25.46 -13.87
CA ASP A 930 2.57 -24.26 -13.11
C ASP A 930 1.70 -23.05 -13.50
N PHE A 931 1.35 -22.91 -14.77
CA PHE A 931 0.47 -21.83 -15.25
C PHE A 931 -0.99 -22.01 -14.85
N ALA A 932 -1.45 -23.25 -14.66
CA ALA A 932 -2.78 -23.56 -14.13
C ALA A 932 -2.81 -23.62 -12.59
N SER A 933 -1.67 -23.45 -11.92
CA SER A 933 -1.55 -23.54 -10.47
C SER A 933 -2.28 -22.37 -9.79
N PRO A 934 -2.97 -22.61 -8.65
CA PRO A 934 -3.46 -21.52 -7.80
C PRO A 934 -2.32 -20.66 -7.22
N GLU A 935 -1.11 -21.21 -7.12
CA GLU A 935 0.10 -20.55 -6.60
C GLU A 935 0.89 -19.79 -7.68
N LEU A 936 0.31 -19.57 -8.87
CA LEU A 936 0.97 -18.82 -9.93
C LEU A 936 1.20 -17.36 -9.50
N ASP A 937 2.46 -16.96 -9.40
CA ASP A 937 2.82 -15.57 -9.13
C ASP A 937 2.67 -14.70 -10.38
N GLU A 938 2.40 -13.41 -10.14
CA GLU A 938 2.13 -12.45 -11.22
C GLU A 938 3.36 -12.20 -12.11
N LEU A 939 4.59 -12.27 -11.57
CA LEU A 939 5.81 -12.04 -12.36
C LEU A 939 6.06 -13.17 -13.35
N SER A 940 5.83 -14.42 -12.94
CA SER A 940 5.89 -15.58 -13.83
C SER A 940 4.84 -15.52 -14.94
N ALA A 941 3.60 -15.15 -14.58
CA ALA A 941 2.53 -15.00 -15.55
C ALA A 941 2.81 -13.88 -16.56
N MET A 942 3.24 -12.70 -16.10
CA MET A 942 3.68 -11.59 -16.94
C MET A 942 4.83 -11.99 -17.86
N THR A 943 5.80 -12.75 -17.36
CA THR A 943 6.95 -13.22 -18.15
C THR A 943 6.49 -14.08 -19.33
N TYR A 944 5.56 -15.01 -19.13
CA TYR A 944 5.03 -15.82 -20.22
C TYR A 944 4.12 -15.01 -21.18
N LEU A 945 3.15 -14.28 -20.62
CA LEU A 945 2.17 -13.51 -21.39
C LEU A 945 2.81 -12.38 -22.21
N SER A 946 3.94 -11.84 -21.76
CA SER A 946 4.66 -10.79 -22.50
C SER A 946 5.16 -11.24 -23.88
N TYR A 947 5.32 -12.55 -24.14
CA TYR A 947 5.66 -13.06 -25.47
C TYR A 947 4.57 -12.84 -26.52
N PHE A 948 3.35 -12.48 -26.11
CA PHE A 948 2.25 -12.13 -27.02
C PHE A 948 2.20 -10.63 -27.36
N ILE A 949 2.89 -9.77 -26.61
CA ILE A 949 2.77 -8.31 -26.72
C ILE A 949 4.08 -7.59 -26.98
N LYS A 950 5.23 -8.25 -26.76
CA LYS A 950 6.53 -7.67 -27.06
C LYS A 950 6.64 -7.31 -28.54
N LYS A 951 7.55 -6.41 -28.91
CA LYS A 951 7.76 -6.05 -30.31
C LYS A 951 7.97 -7.29 -31.19
N ASP A 952 7.35 -7.28 -32.37
CA ASP A 952 7.37 -8.36 -33.38
C ASP A 952 6.73 -9.69 -32.93
N SER A 953 6.04 -9.70 -31.79
CA SER A 953 5.26 -10.85 -31.31
C SER A 953 3.94 -11.04 -32.09
N PRO A 954 3.27 -12.21 -31.94
CA PRO A 954 2.00 -12.47 -32.61
C PRO A 954 0.91 -11.42 -32.35
N GLY A 955 0.71 -11.00 -31.09
CA GLY A 955 -0.32 -10.01 -30.77
C GLY A 955 0.07 -8.59 -31.20
N TYR A 956 1.36 -8.25 -31.15
CA TYR A 956 1.88 -7.01 -31.74
C TYR A 956 1.62 -6.95 -33.25
N ASN A 957 1.93 -8.03 -33.96
CA ASN A 957 1.76 -8.11 -35.41
C ASN A 957 0.28 -8.09 -35.82
N GLU A 958 -0.59 -8.80 -35.10
CA GLU A 958 -2.04 -8.70 -35.32
C GLU A 958 -2.50 -7.25 -35.17
N MET A 959 -2.15 -6.60 -34.05
CA MET A 959 -2.58 -5.23 -33.77
C MET A 959 -2.11 -4.28 -34.88
N LEU A 960 -0.89 -4.48 -35.38
CA LEU A 960 -0.34 -3.71 -36.51
C LEU A 960 -1.11 -3.96 -37.81
N GLU A 961 -1.45 -5.22 -38.12
CA GLU A 961 -2.29 -5.57 -39.26
C GLU A 961 -3.70 -4.99 -39.15
N TRP A 962 -4.28 -5.03 -37.95
CA TRP A 962 -5.57 -4.43 -37.67
C TRP A 962 -5.56 -2.93 -37.96
N VAL A 963 -4.54 -2.20 -37.49
CA VAL A 963 -4.41 -0.76 -37.78
C VAL A 963 -4.27 -0.51 -39.28
N ARG A 964 -3.44 -1.30 -39.97
CA ARG A 964 -3.26 -1.19 -41.44
C ARG A 964 -4.57 -1.40 -42.21
N LYS A 965 -5.45 -2.29 -41.73
CA LYS A 965 -6.79 -2.50 -42.32
C LYS A 965 -7.68 -1.26 -42.15
N GLN A 966 -7.56 -0.54 -41.04
CA GLN A 966 -8.29 0.71 -40.79
C GLN A 966 -7.70 1.89 -41.59
N LEU A 967 -6.38 1.90 -41.82
CA LEU A 967 -5.63 3.00 -42.43
C LEU A 967 -5.02 2.61 -43.79
N LYS A 968 -5.85 2.20 -44.75
CA LYS A 968 -5.41 1.63 -46.05
C LYS A 968 -4.45 2.51 -46.86
N THR A 969 -4.47 3.82 -46.65
CA THR A 969 -3.68 4.82 -47.40
C THR A 969 -2.39 5.24 -46.71
N LEU A 970 -2.18 4.86 -45.44
CA LEU A 970 -1.03 5.30 -44.65
C LEU A 970 -0.13 4.12 -44.28
N LYS A 971 1.18 4.37 -44.33
CA LYS A 971 2.18 3.37 -43.99
C LYS A 971 2.35 3.30 -42.46
N VAL A 972 1.94 2.18 -41.86
CA VAL A 972 2.13 1.90 -40.42
C VAL A 972 3.09 0.72 -40.27
N THR A 973 4.19 0.92 -39.59
CA THR A 973 5.28 -0.05 -39.41
C THR A 973 5.56 -0.38 -37.95
N ASN A 974 5.26 0.51 -37.01
CA ASN A 974 5.49 0.30 -35.59
C ASN A 974 4.48 1.03 -34.69
N PHE A 975 4.53 0.75 -33.39
CA PHE A 975 3.78 1.45 -32.33
C PHE A 975 4.68 2.40 -31.53
N THR A 976 5.69 2.98 -32.16
CA THR A 976 6.56 3.98 -31.52
C THR A 976 6.60 5.23 -32.38
N THR A 977 7.59 5.33 -33.26
CA THR A 977 7.90 6.55 -34.02
C THR A 977 6.81 6.96 -35.00
N ASP A 978 6.06 6.01 -35.56
CA ASP A 978 5.08 6.31 -36.61
C ASP A 978 3.88 7.12 -36.10
N TRP A 979 3.67 7.16 -34.77
CA TRP A 979 2.52 7.81 -34.14
C TRP A 979 2.84 9.19 -33.57
N ASN A 980 4.12 9.58 -33.54
CA ASN A 980 4.58 10.75 -32.80
C ASN A 980 4.14 12.09 -33.40
N ASP A 981 3.86 12.15 -34.69
CA ASP A 981 3.41 13.37 -35.37
C ASP A 981 1.89 13.59 -35.27
N GLY A 982 1.17 12.69 -34.61
CA GLY A 982 -0.28 12.74 -34.45
C GLY A 982 -1.09 12.40 -35.72
N GLN A 983 -0.44 12.24 -36.87
CA GLN A 983 -1.13 12.01 -38.15
C GLN A 983 -1.84 10.67 -38.19
N LEU A 984 -1.18 9.59 -37.73
CA LEU A 984 -1.81 8.26 -37.67
C LEU A 984 -2.98 8.21 -36.69
N LEU A 985 -2.85 8.83 -35.52
CA LEU A 985 -3.93 8.89 -34.54
C LEU A 985 -5.13 9.66 -35.09
N CYS A 986 -4.92 10.85 -35.66
CA CYS A 986 -5.98 11.62 -36.29
C CYS A 986 -6.64 10.82 -37.43
N SER A 987 -5.86 10.15 -38.27
CA SER A 987 -6.39 9.32 -39.36
C SER A 987 -7.26 8.16 -38.84
N LEU A 988 -6.86 7.55 -37.72
CA LEU A 988 -7.63 6.48 -37.08
C LEU A 988 -8.93 6.99 -36.47
N VAL A 989 -8.90 8.15 -35.82
CA VAL A 989 -10.12 8.82 -35.34
C VAL A 989 -11.06 9.15 -36.50
N HIS A 990 -10.51 9.63 -37.62
CA HIS A 990 -11.29 9.96 -38.80
C HIS A 990 -11.97 8.73 -39.40
N SER A 991 -11.26 7.60 -39.49
CA SER A 991 -11.83 6.34 -40.03
C SER A 991 -12.96 5.78 -39.17
N TYR A 992 -13.00 6.12 -37.88
CA TYR A 992 -14.10 5.81 -36.95
C TYR A 992 -15.23 6.85 -36.95
N GLY A 993 -15.18 7.85 -37.84
CA GLY A 993 -16.19 8.90 -37.97
C GLY A 993 -16.06 10.03 -36.94
N GLY A 994 -14.89 10.19 -36.32
CA GLY A 994 -14.58 11.27 -35.40
C GLY A 994 -14.38 12.61 -36.11
N GLY A 995 -14.93 13.68 -35.54
CA GLY A 995 -14.67 15.04 -36.01
C GLY A 995 -13.31 15.51 -35.51
N ILE A 996 -12.44 15.95 -36.42
CA ILE A 996 -11.09 16.41 -36.11
C ILE A 996 -10.98 17.88 -36.54
N PRO A 997 -10.69 18.81 -35.61
CA PRO A 997 -10.47 20.22 -35.94
C PRO A 997 -9.35 20.41 -36.97
N GLY A 998 -9.62 21.16 -38.05
CA GLY A 998 -8.63 21.48 -39.09
C GLY A 998 -8.31 20.37 -40.09
N TRP A 999 -8.99 19.21 -40.03
CA TRP A 999 -8.73 18.08 -40.93
C TRP A 999 -9.03 18.38 -42.41
N PRO A 1000 -8.18 17.96 -43.38
CA PRO A 1000 -6.95 17.17 -43.25
C PRO A 1000 -5.67 17.99 -43.02
N LEU A 1001 -5.77 19.31 -42.97
CA LEU A 1001 -4.65 20.23 -42.80
C LEU A 1001 -4.45 20.57 -41.32
N LEU A 1002 -3.89 19.62 -40.56
CA LEU A 1002 -3.53 19.85 -39.16
C LEU A 1002 -2.52 20.99 -39.02
N ASP A 1003 -2.72 21.86 -38.03
CA ASP A 1003 -1.76 22.91 -37.68
C ASP A 1003 -0.43 22.28 -37.24
N LYS A 1004 0.67 22.64 -37.93
CA LYS A 1004 2.01 22.04 -37.74
C LYS A 1004 2.87 22.79 -36.71
N SER A 1005 2.24 23.53 -35.79
CA SER A 1005 2.94 24.24 -34.71
C SER A 1005 3.79 23.31 -33.81
N GLY A 1006 3.51 21.99 -33.78
CA GLY A 1006 4.39 20.95 -33.26
C GLY A 1006 3.72 19.57 -33.10
N ASN A 1007 4.52 18.50 -33.03
CA ASN A 1007 4.06 17.11 -32.90
C ASN A 1007 3.10 16.89 -31.70
N VAL A 1008 3.39 17.51 -30.56
CA VAL A 1008 2.54 17.42 -29.35
C VAL A 1008 1.15 18.00 -29.60
N ALA A 1009 1.04 19.12 -30.31
CA ALA A 1009 -0.25 19.74 -30.61
C ALA A 1009 -1.11 18.86 -31.52
N ALA A 1010 -0.51 18.25 -32.55
CA ALA A 1010 -1.19 17.30 -33.42
C ALA A 1010 -1.65 16.04 -32.68
N CYS A 1011 -0.79 15.47 -31.80
CA CYS A 1011 -1.16 14.37 -30.92
C CYS A 1011 -2.31 14.74 -29.98
N GLN A 1012 -2.29 15.95 -29.40
CA GLN A 1012 -3.35 16.44 -28.51
C GLN A 1012 -4.70 16.54 -29.23
N ILE A 1013 -4.72 17.10 -30.45
CA ILE A 1013 -5.92 17.15 -31.29
C ILE A 1013 -6.46 15.74 -31.55
N GLY A 1014 -5.58 14.78 -31.87
CA GLY A 1014 -5.94 13.38 -32.07
C GLY A 1014 -6.54 12.74 -30.82
N LEU A 1015 -5.93 12.94 -29.65
CA LEU A 1015 -6.38 12.39 -28.37
C LEU A 1015 -7.73 12.97 -27.92
N ASP A 1016 -7.92 14.28 -28.09
CA ASP A 1016 -9.19 14.94 -27.76
C ASP A 1016 -10.32 14.47 -28.67
N SER A 1017 -10.02 14.30 -29.96
CA SER A 1017 -10.99 13.80 -30.94
C SER A 1017 -11.32 12.31 -30.73
N ALA A 1018 -10.34 11.50 -30.35
CA ALA A 1018 -10.53 10.11 -29.92
C ALA A 1018 -11.41 10.02 -28.67
N HIS A 1019 -11.21 10.93 -27.71
CA HIS A 1019 -12.02 10.98 -26.50
C HIS A 1019 -13.49 11.30 -26.80
N ALA A 1020 -13.75 12.22 -27.75
CA ALA A 1020 -15.11 12.51 -28.22
C ALA A 1020 -15.81 11.30 -28.90
N LEU A 1021 -15.03 10.33 -29.38
CA LEU A 1021 -15.53 9.04 -29.88
C LEU A 1021 -15.84 8.02 -28.77
N GLY A 1022 -15.40 8.27 -27.53
CA GLY A 1022 -15.55 7.36 -26.40
C GLY A 1022 -14.29 6.57 -26.07
N VAL A 1023 -13.15 6.85 -26.70
CA VAL A 1023 -11.85 6.26 -26.32
C VAL A 1023 -11.38 6.93 -25.02
N GLN A 1024 -10.97 6.13 -24.03
CA GLN A 1024 -10.46 6.68 -22.77
C GLN A 1024 -9.04 7.26 -22.97
N LYS A 1025 -8.77 8.43 -22.38
CA LYS A 1025 -7.44 9.05 -22.43
C LYS A 1025 -6.49 8.33 -21.46
N THR A 1026 -5.72 7.36 -21.94
CA THR A 1026 -4.74 6.60 -21.14
C THR A 1026 -3.28 6.95 -21.42
N ILE A 1027 -3.02 7.80 -22.41
CA ILE A 1027 -1.69 8.34 -22.78
C ILE A 1027 -1.80 9.86 -22.97
N SER A 1028 -0.77 10.61 -22.59
CA SER A 1028 -0.69 12.06 -22.85
C SER A 1028 -0.18 12.38 -24.26
N ALA A 1029 -0.42 13.60 -24.74
CA ALA A 1029 0.07 14.04 -26.04
C ALA A 1029 1.60 14.13 -26.09
N SER A 1030 2.24 14.51 -24.98
CA SER A 1030 3.70 14.56 -24.85
C SER A 1030 4.31 13.17 -24.90
N GLU A 1031 3.71 12.19 -24.23
CA GLU A 1031 4.17 10.78 -24.29
C GLU A 1031 3.98 10.20 -25.69
N LEU A 1032 2.82 10.44 -26.33
CA LEU A 1032 2.59 9.95 -27.68
C LEU A 1032 3.55 10.59 -28.69
N ALA A 1033 3.95 11.84 -28.48
CA ALA A 1033 4.89 12.57 -29.34
C ALA A 1033 6.37 12.23 -29.09
N ASP A 1034 6.71 11.48 -28.03
CA ASP A 1034 8.09 11.11 -27.71
C ASP A 1034 8.59 9.97 -28.63
N PRO A 1035 9.69 10.15 -29.40
CA PRO A 1035 10.32 9.08 -30.18
C PRO A 1035 10.80 7.88 -29.36
N LYS A 1036 10.99 8.06 -28.05
CA LYS A 1036 11.38 7.02 -27.09
C LYS A 1036 10.20 6.37 -26.38
N VAL A 1037 8.95 6.69 -26.77
CA VAL A 1037 7.75 6.05 -26.22
C VAL A 1037 7.81 4.53 -26.40
N ASP A 1038 7.41 3.80 -25.36
CA ASP A 1038 7.39 2.34 -25.38
C ASP A 1038 6.24 1.82 -26.25
N HIS A 1039 6.51 0.79 -27.06
CA HIS A 1039 5.54 0.27 -28.02
C HIS A 1039 4.27 -0.24 -27.34
N LEU A 1040 4.38 -0.78 -26.12
CA LEU A 1040 3.22 -1.31 -25.39
C LEU A 1040 2.27 -0.19 -24.99
N THR A 1041 2.79 1.00 -24.67
CA THR A 1041 1.98 2.16 -24.27
C THR A 1041 1.07 2.60 -25.42
N VAL A 1042 1.66 2.83 -26.60
CA VAL A 1042 0.91 3.24 -27.80
C VAL A 1042 0.01 2.10 -28.27
N MET A 1043 0.51 0.87 -28.32
CA MET A 1043 -0.28 -0.30 -28.74
C MET A 1043 -1.51 -0.52 -27.84
N THR A 1044 -1.36 -0.33 -26.53
CA THR A 1044 -2.48 -0.43 -25.55
C THR A 1044 -3.51 0.66 -25.77
N TYR A 1045 -3.08 1.91 -25.97
CA TYR A 1045 -4.01 3.00 -26.26
C TYR A 1045 -4.78 2.78 -27.57
N VAL A 1046 -4.08 2.36 -28.63
CA VAL A 1046 -4.70 2.07 -29.94
C VAL A 1046 -5.68 0.90 -29.85
N ALA A 1047 -5.38 -0.12 -29.03
CA ALA A 1047 -6.28 -1.26 -28.83
C ALA A 1047 -7.66 -0.85 -28.27
N LEU A 1048 -7.75 0.26 -27.52
CA LEU A 1048 -9.03 0.76 -27.00
C LEU A 1048 -10.05 1.10 -28.11
N PHE A 1049 -9.57 1.43 -29.32
CA PHE A 1049 -10.45 1.67 -30.47
C PHE A 1049 -11.24 0.41 -30.88
N LYS A 1050 -10.72 -0.81 -30.61
CA LYS A 1050 -11.46 -2.07 -30.86
C LYS A 1050 -12.74 -2.19 -30.03
N LYS A 1051 -12.86 -1.42 -28.94
CA LYS A 1051 -14.04 -1.38 -28.05
C LYS A 1051 -15.02 -0.25 -28.39
N VAL A 1052 -14.68 0.63 -29.33
CA VAL A 1052 -15.53 1.73 -29.77
C VAL A 1052 -16.28 1.34 -31.03
N THR A 1053 -17.59 1.57 -31.07
CA THR A 1053 -18.39 1.37 -32.29
C THR A 1053 -18.12 2.49 -33.29
N PRO A 1054 -17.70 2.20 -34.54
CA PRO A 1054 -17.50 3.22 -35.57
C PRO A 1054 -18.79 4.02 -35.84
N ARG A 1055 -18.67 5.34 -35.97
CA ARG A 1055 -19.78 6.22 -36.37
C ARG A 1055 -19.76 6.41 -37.89
N LEU A 1056 -20.92 6.38 -38.54
CA LEU A 1056 -21.00 6.73 -39.96
C LEU A 1056 -20.51 8.18 -40.16
N PRO A 1057 -19.60 8.44 -41.13
CA PRO A 1057 -19.15 9.80 -41.44
C PRO A 1057 -20.36 10.71 -41.71
N LYS A 1058 -20.32 11.97 -41.26
CA LYS A 1058 -21.42 12.93 -41.46
C LYS A 1058 -21.86 13.06 -42.93
N ALA A 1059 -20.95 12.83 -43.88
CA ALA A 1059 -21.23 12.84 -45.32
C ALA A 1059 -22.14 11.68 -45.81
N GLN A 1060 -22.34 10.62 -45.02
CA GLN A 1060 -23.20 9.47 -45.36
C GLN A 1060 -24.55 9.46 -44.65
N LYS A 1061 -24.91 10.52 -43.89
CA LYS A 1061 -26.27 10.67 -43.36
C LYS A 1061 -27.21 11.30 -44.41
N CYS A 1062 -27.55 10.54 -45.45
CA CYS A 1062 -28.75 10.84 -46.24
C CYS A 1062 -29.98 10.32 -45.50
N ARG A 1063 -30.87 11.23 -45.08
CA ARG A 1063 -32.21 10.87 -44.65
C ARG A 1063 -33.10 10.90 -45.90
N VAL A 1064 -33.52 9.73 -46.37
CA VAL A 1064 -34.52 9.63 -47.42
C VAL A 1064 -35.89 9.53 -46.74
N GLU A 1065 -36.71 10.56 -46.89
CA GLU A 1065 -38.14 10.48 -46.58
C GLU A 1065 -38.86 9.96 -47.83
N THR A 1066 -39.42 8.76 -47.77
CA THR A 1066 -40.27 8.21 -48.84
C THR A 1066 -41.72 8.18 -48.37
N ARG A 1067 -42.64 8.38 -49.31
CA ARG A 1067 -44.05 8.00 -49.15
C ARG A 1067 -44.22 6.60 -49.73
N LEU A 1068 -44.97 5.75 -49.01
CA LEU A 1068 -45.21 4.34 -49.34
C LEU A 1068 -45.80 4.12 -50.75
N GLU A 1069 -46.36 5.16 -51.35
CA GLU A 1069 -47.06 5.11 -52.64
C GLU A 1069 -46.11 5.14 -53.86
N GLU A 1070 -44.82 5.44 -53.68
CA GLU A 1070 -43.89 5.71 -54.80
C GLU A 1070 -42.59 4.88 -54.78
N THR A 1071 -42.54 3.76 -54.04
CA THR A 1071 -41.31 2.94 -53.99
C THR A 1071 -41.49 1.61 -54.74
N THR A 1072 -40.77 1.43 -55.86
CA THR A 1072 -40.46 0.13 -56.46
C THR A 1072 -38.98 -0.20 -56.25
N VAL A 1073 -38.68 -1.40 -55.77
CA VAL A 1073 -37.30 -1.88 -55.55
C VAL A 1073 -36.96 -2.93 -56.61
N GLY A 1074 -35.89 -2.70 -57.39
CA GLY A 1074 -35.24 -3.75 -58.18
C GLY A 1074 -35.14 -3.56 -59.70
N GLN A 1075 -34.78 -2.38 -60.21
CA GLN A 1075 -34.27 -2.29 -61.58
C GLN A 1075 -32.92 -1.58 -61.64
N GLU A 1076 -31.95 -2.27 -62.25
CA GLU A 1076 -30.70 -1.69 -62.73
C GLU A 1076 -31.02 -0.67 -63.82
N VAL A 1077 -30.49 0.54 -63.69
CA VAL A 1077 -30.48 1.52 -64.78
C VAL A 1077 -29.05 1.64 -65.25
N SER A 1078 -28.77 0.96 -66.36
CA SER A 1078 -27.59 1.15 -67.18
C SER A 1078 -27.80 2.32 -68.15
N ASP A 1079 -26.73 3.12 -68.26
CA ASP A 1079 -26.32 3.91 -69.42
C ASP A 1079 -27.00 5.25 -69.76
N LEU A 1080 -26.16 6.29 -69.67
CA LEU A 1080 -25.84 7.29 -70.70
C LEU A 1080 -26.94 7.63 -71.73
N GLU A 1081 -27.34 8.91 -71.82
CA GLU A 1081 -26.98 9.75 -72.98
C GLU A 1081 -27.48 11.21 -72.89
N ARG A 1082 -26.88 12.01 -73.77
CA ARG A 1082 -26.86 13.47 -73.97
C ARG A 1082 -28.23 14.16 -74.14
N GLY A 1083 -28.26 15.46 -73.85
CA GLY A 1083 -29.24 16.38 -74.45
C GLY A 1083 -29.13 17.83 -73.97
N GLU A 1084 -28.72 18.72 -74.88
CA GLU A 1084 -28.70 20.18 -74.72
C GLU A 1084 -30.12 20.80 -74.61
N GLY A 1085 -30.24 21.98 -73.97
CA GLY A 1085 -31.46 22.80 -74.09
C GLY A 1085 -31.48 24.07 -73.23
N ARG A 1086 -31.44 25.23 -73.89
CA ARG A 1086 -31.45 26.61 -73.34
C ARG A 1086 -32.77 27.00 -72.66
N GLY A 1087 -32.73 27.92 -71.69
CA GLY A 1087 -33.92 28.66 -71.23
C GLY A 1087 -33.73 29.63 -70.06
N GLN A 1088 -33.62 30.92 -70.39
CA GLN A 1088 -33.59 32.17 -69.61
C GLN A 1088 -34.25 32.25 -68.21
N GLY A 1089 -33.60 33.02 -67.31
CA GLY A 1089 -34.24 34.20 -66.70
C GLY A 1089 -34.42 34.27 -65.18
N GLY A 1090 -33.52 34.98 -64.49
CA GLY A 1090 -33.92 36.01 -63.51
C GLY A 1090 -33.98 35.70 -62.01
N GLN A 1091 -32.87 36.01 -61.32
CA GLN A 1091 -32.75 36.57 -59.95
C GLN A 1091 -33.07 35.73 -58.70
N GLY A 1092 -32.03 35.58 -57.86
CA GLY A 1092 -32.14 35.71 -56.41
C GLY A 1092 -31.74 34.50 -55.58
N GLY A 1093 -30.45 34.39 -55.20
CA GLY A 1093 -30.06 33.43 -54.16
C GLY A 1093 -28.55 33.22 -54.11
N LYS A 1094 -27.94 33.62 -52.99
CA LYS A 1094 -26.50 33.55 -52.72
C LYS A 1094 -25.95 32.14 -52.95
N LYS A 1095 -24.82 32.10 -53.66
CA LYS A 1095 -23.92 30.94 -53.78
C LYS A 1095 -23.41 30.52 -52.40
N THR A 1096 -23.66 29.27 -52.05
CA THR A 1096 -22.72 28.42 -51.30
C THR A 1096 -22.63 27.10 -52.04
N THR A 1097 -21.58 26.97 -52.83
CA THR A 1097 -21.13 25.72 -53.44
C THR A 1097 -20.59 24.82 -52.34
N LEU A 1098 -21.29 23.71 -52.09
CA LEU A 1098 -20.72 22.50 -51.50
C LEU A 1098 -20.02 21.75 -52.64
N GLY A 1099 -18.70 21.66 -52.58
CA GLY A 1099 -17.90 20.77 -53.40
C GLY A 1099 -17.19 19.79 -52.47
N ASP A 1100 -17.44 18.50 -52.76
CA ASP A 1100 -16.80 17.24 -52.37
C ASP A 1100 -16.28 17.02 -50.94
#